data_AF-A0A2E7AIE5-F1
#
_entry.id   AF-A0A2E7AIE5-F1
#
_cell.length_a   1.000
_cell.length_b   1.000
_cell.length_c   1.000
_cell.angle_alpha   90.00
_cell.angle_beta   90.00
_cell.angle_gamma   90.00
#
_symmetry.space_group_name_H-M   'P 1'
#
loop_
_entity.id
_entity.type
_entity.pdbx_description
1 polymer ?
#
loop_
_entity_poly.entity_id
_entity_poly.type
_entity_poly.pdbx_seq_one_letter_code
_entity_poly.pdbx_strand_id
1 'polypeptide(L)'
;MNRLPKYPVALLLVALLQTGSLSGQAPSPPTSFPLENTLENLFPVTEGPCDLESARSFSNFRALLDYDADESAEAKVVVFGNHVVDLPGGEGRQVELAYEHAIGRAARVRVWHEGKLVGEEEELAGSLPEDEGGSGAIMASAKDSSETFRFDRDFTVMVKFRTKGEGPLVARAPAAGEWVKDGKMLFIREGRVVYDIGWLGAIEGDRRVNDGREHVVVLQMDGKTARMFVDGRMEAAKREFMRPDVRKHIFKIGAGSSDFGGSWDGEISNVRWWKRALSLAEVKALSGGRADTVNTPDYNWKPGAEPAPDAEKRQLVEVKYGAIAGYGTKVQLKAGPGFRLRRARVQPLEKADHAALVRGWDAESLARGRQIYSQLCVTCHGTLEKEGSLPTAMRFHEGQFRNGKDPYRMFQTLERGYGLMVPQPQYDTAQKYDIIHYLRETFLRGSNESQLSKLDEEYLALLPRGMTTVEERRGPKKAPQYALQDYSNVLFWTMQVEGGNIAQKGITIRVDEGPGGVVAGKAWMLYDHDTMRLAAAWTGDQFVDWRGIAFDGSHGTHTSISGERKFVFPNLPMWANPETGDYEDLRISGRDNKPYGPLPGAWVRFRGLRYAGDDAVVSYTVGKRKVEEIPQWNAGTGSFVRIMRVGAGKEPLRMKLETAAEHIFPPEENPRVYRIIINETVRVEAGEPGDEKRFDPEPGRRFPGRLVTTIVPGAEEGPFAIDVLPTPPPSENPWQSWMRTSGFDFFEGGKSAAICTWNGDVWIVDGVDRSEGVLQWQRICSGLFQPLGLRIVEGKIYVGCRDMIALLHDENGDRETDYVEVFNNDHQVTEHFHEFAMGLQTDDEGNFYYAKSARHALTAVVPHHGTLLRVKKDGSRTDILATGFRAANGVCLNPDGSFIVTDQEGHWNPKNRINWVEGKGEEDFYGNMFGYHGITDSSDSAMNPPLCWITNQFDRSPAELLWVPESSAWKSLRGSLLNLSYGYGKIYVVPHEKVDGLVQGGMCQLPFDQLPTGVMRGRFHPGDGQLYACGMFAWAGSQRQPGGFYRVRATGKPAHAPVGLQTAPRQLRISFSDPLDRDSAERAANWEIEAWDLKRTRNYGSRHYNQRRWQVAGVTLSNDGLVATLEIPDLIPTWGMSIRLKIRGVGGEQVLREIHNSIHKIVK
;
A
#
# COMPACT_ATOMS: atom_id res chain seq x y z
N MET A 1 -72.95 -47.23 -16.06
CA MET A 1 -71.88 -48.17 -16.45
C MET A 1 -70.53 -47.46 -16.25
N ASN A 2 -69.49 -47.92 -15.53
CA ASN A 2 -69.31 -48.84 -14.39
C ASN A 2 -67.79 -48.77 -14.02
N ARG A 3 -67.26 -48.67 -12.78
CA ARG A 3 -67.67 -48.28 -11.41
C ARG A 3 -66.39 -47.66 -10.78
N LEU A 4 -66.38 -46.48 -10.13
CA LEU A 4 -66.73 -46.15 -8.72
C LEU A 4 -65.94 -46.94 -7.65
N PRO A 5 -65.66 -46.39 -6.43
CA PRO A 5 -66.05 -45.09 -5.80
C PRO A 5 -64.85 -44.17 -5.37
N LYS A 6 -64.87 -42.82 -5.26
CA LYS A 6 -65.57 -41.78 -4.43
C LYS A 6 -64.84 -41.28 -3.13
N TYR A 7 -64.50 -39.96 -3.11
CA TYR A 7 -64.41 -38.99 -1.97
C TYR A 7 -63.32 -39.13 -0.86
N PRO A 8 -63.05 -38.10 0.00
CA PRO A 8 -63.03 -36.62 -0.16
C PRO A 8 -61.82 -35.89 0.53
N VAL A 9 -61.94 -34.58 0.78
CA VAL A 9 -61.00 -33.61 1.43
C VAL A 9 -60.86 -33.76 2.96
N ALA A 10 -59.64 -33.63 3.55
CA ALA A 10 -59.32 -32.86 4.79
C ALA A 10 -57.90 -33.08 5.41
N LEU A 11 -57.35 -32.01 6.03
CA LEU A 11 -56.35 -31.86 7.14
C LEU A 11 -54.94 -32.52 7.17
N LEU A 12 -53.94 -31.63 7.23
CA LEU A 12 -52.87 -31.45 8.25
C LEU A 12 -52.21 -32.60 9.07
N LEU A 13 -50.86 -32.56 9.02
CA LEU A 13 -49.84 -32.68 10.10
C LEU A 13 -49.26 -34.04 10.59
N VAL A 14 -47.91 -34.01 10.69
CA VAL A 14 -46.94 -34.86 11.44
C VAL A 14 -46.68 -36.30 10.97
N ALA A 15 -45.56 -36.45 10.24
CA ALA A 15 -44.47 -37.37 10.62
C ALA A 15 -43.12 -36.77 10.17
N LEU A 16 -42.12 -36.80 11.06
CA LEU A 16 -40.79 -36.19 10.88
C LEU A 16 -39.73 -37.24 10.51
N LEU A 17 -38.53 -36.75 10.14
CA LEU A 17 -37.25 -37.47 10.05
C LEU A 17 -37.04 -38.45 8.87
N GLN A 18 -36.41 -37.94 7.80
CA GLN A 18 -35.11 -38.46 7.33
C GLN A 18 -34.45 -37.44 6.38
N THR A 19 -33.51 -36.64 6.92
CA THR A 19 -32.71 -35.68 6.15
C THR A 19 -31.44 -36.34 5.61
N GLY A 20 -31.37 -36.55 4.29
CA GLY A 20 -30.12 -36.90 3.60
C GLY A 20 -29.15 -35.72 3.59
N SER A 21 -27.90 -35.95 3.98
CA SER A 21 -26.90 -34.90 4.24
C SER A 21 -26.30 -34.29 2.98
N LEU A 22 -26.35 -32.95 2.90
CA LEU A 22 -25.54 -32.15 1.97
C LEU A 22 -24.06 -32.24 2.35
N SER A 23 -23.23 -32.89 1.51
CA SER A 23 -21.77 -32.81 1.64
C SER A 23 -21.28 -31.42 1.17
N GLY A 24 -21.23 -30.46 2.10
CA GLY A 24 -20.66 -29.14 1.85
C GLY A 24 -19.17 -29.19 1.51
N GLN A 25 -18.65 -28.11 0.90
CA GLN A 25 -17.20 -27.88 0.87
C GLN A 25 -16.66 -27.96 2.31
N ALA A 26 -15.56 -28.68 2.50
CA ALA A 26 -14.90 -28.74 3.80
C ALA A 26 -14.58 -27.30 4.25
N PRO A 27 -15.08 -26.85 5.42
CA PRO A 27 -14.80 -25.50 5.89
C PRO A 27 -13.30 -25.36 6.13
N SER A 28 -12.74 -24.19 5.79
CA SER A 28 -11.37 -23.86 6.18
C SER A 28 -11.22 -24.04 7.70
N PRO A 29 -10.12 -24.65 8.18
CA PRO A 29 -9.93 -24.86 9.60
C PRO A 29 -10.03 -23.53 10.36
N PRO A 30 -10.66 -23.50 11.54
CA PRO A 30 -10.83 -22.28 12.30
C PRO A 30 -9.47 -21.69 12.70
N THR A 31 -9.31 -20.39 12.48
CA THR A 31 -8.11 -19.61 12.86
C THR A 31 -8.22 -19.05 14.27
N SER A 32 -9.45 -19.00 14.79
CA SER A 32 -9.76 -18.72 16.20
C SER A 32 -9.55 -19.96 17.06
N PHE A 33 -9.10 -19.79 18.31
CA PHE A 33 -9.12 -20.83 19.33
C PHE A 33 -10.23 -20.56 20.36
N PRO A 34 -11.00 -21.58 20.78
CA PRO A 34 -11.85 -21.50 21.97
C PRO A 34 -11.04 -21.11 23.21
N LEU A 35 -11.67 -20.40 24.17
CA LEU A 35 -10.98 -19.88 25.36
C LEU A 35 -10.44 -21.01 26.24
N GLU A 36 -11.17 -22.10 26.37
CA GLU A 36 -10.76 -23.32 27.05
C GLU A 36 -9.44 -23.90 26.51
N ASN A 37 -9.16 -23.70 25.21
CA ASN A 37 -7.93 -24.16 24.54
C ASN A 37 -6.78 -23.13 24.61
N THR A 38 -6.99 -21.96 25.23
CA THR A 38 -5.91 -21.00 25.50
C THR A 38 -5.23 -21.24 26.85
N LEU A 39 -5.74 -22.18 27.64
CA LEU A 39 -5.22 -22.58 28.94
C LEU A 39 -4.65 -24.00 28.85
N GLU A 40 -3.38 -24.15 29.21
CA GLU A 40 -2.72 -25.45 29.33
C GLU A 40 -2.70 -25.90 30.80
N ASN A 41 -2.61 -27.22 31.07
CA ASN A 41 -2.37 -27.71 32.43
C ASN A 41 -0.91 -27.47 32.83
N LEU A 42 -0.68 -26.78 33.94
CA LEU A 42 0.65 -26.49 34.46
C LEU A 42 1.18 -27.61 35.37
N PHE A 43 0.31 -28.11 36.25
CA PHE A 43 0.59 -29.23 37.17
C PHE A 43 -0.60 -30.19 37.25
N PRO A 44 -0.38 -31.49 37.53
CA PRO A 44 -1.46 -32.44 37.83
C PRO A 44 -2.09 -32.16 39.20
N VAL A 45 -3.32 -32.65 39.39
CA VAL A 45 -3.99 -32.70 40.71
C VAL A 45 -3.08 -33.44 41.69
N THR A 46 -2.73 -32.77 42.80
CA THR A 46 -1.70 -33.24 43.73
C THR A 46 -2.10 -32.91 45.18
N GLU A 47 -1.86 -33.85 46.09
CA GLU A 47 -2.02 -33.66 47.54
C GLU A 47 -0.63 -33.51 48.19
N GLY A 48 -0.50 -32.63 49.18
CA GLY A 48 0.76 -32.29 49.82
C GLY A 48 1.22 -33.34 50.87
N PRO A 49 2.52 -33.41 51.19
CA PRO A 49 3.58 -32.49 50.76
C PRO A 49 4.05 -32.73 49.32
N CYS A 50 4.30 -31.66 48.59
CA CYS A 50 4.75 -31.70 47.19
C CYS A 50 5.80 -30.62 46.88
N ASP A 51 6.75 -30.94 46.00
CA ASP A 51 7.69 -30.01 45.36
C ASP A 51 7.64 -30.30 43.85
N LEU A 52 6.82 -29.53 43.12
CA LEU A 52 6.57 -29.72 41.70
C LEU A 52 7.29 -28.63 40.90
N GLU A 53 7.93 -29.00 39.79
CA GLU A 53 8.55 -28.06 38.85
C GLU A 53 7.96 -28.23 37.44
N SER A 54 7.74 -27.12 36.75
CA SER A 54 7.16 -27.13 35.41
C SER A 54 8.09 -27.79 34.38
N ALA A 55 7.54 -28.67 33.53
CA ALA A 55 8.30 -29.45 32.56
C ALA A 55 9.08 -28.60 31.51
N ARG A 56 8.68 -27.34 31.33
CA ARG A 56 9.37 -26.35 30.50
C ARG A 56 9.40 -24.98 31.19
N SER A 57 10.30 -24.12 30.73
CA SER A 57 10.26 -22.70 31.06
C SER A 57 9.15 -22.00 30.27
N PHE A 58 8.50 -21.02 30.90
CA PHE A 58 7.49 -20.16 30.32
C PHE A 58 7.96 -18.70 30.38
N SER A 59 7.60 -17.90 29.38
CA SER A 59 7.80 -16.44 29.35
C SER A 59 6.43 -15.76 29.27
N ASN A 60 6.31 -14.57 29.85
CA ASN A 60 5.12 -13.71 29.72
C ASN A 60 3.80 -14.49 29.89
N PHE A 61 3.54 -15.02 31.09
CA PHE A 61 2.42 -15.95 31.32
C PHE A 61 1.61 -15.58 32.56
N ARG A 62 0.35 -16.01 32.60
CA ARG A 62 -0.46 -16.11 33.82
C ARG A 62 -0.64 -17.57 34.22
N ALA A 63 -0.43 -17.88 35.49
CA ALA A 63 -0.75 -19.15 36.13
C ALA A 63 -2.01 -18.99 36.99
N LEU A 64 -2.93 -19.95 36.94
CA LEU A 64 -4.18 -19.98 37.68
C LEU A 64 -4.22 -21.25 38.53
N LEU A 65 -4.36 -21.08 39.85
CA LEU A 65 -4.32 -22.16 40.83
C LEU A 65 -5.64 -22.21 41.61
N ASP A 66 -6.37 -23.31 41.48
CA ASP A 66 -7.52 -23.68 42.33
C ASP A 66 -7.02 -24.71 43.37
N TYR A 67 -7.10 -24.44 44.67
CA TYR A 67 -6.57 -25.34 45.71
C TYR A 67 -7.30 -25.26 47.07
N ASP A 68 -7.05 -26.24 47.93
CA ASP A 68 -7.30 -26.19 49.37
C ASP A 68 -5.97 -26.16 50.13
N ALA A 69 -5.86 -25.40 51.22
CA ALA A 69 -4.66 -25.36 52.05
C ALA A 69 -4.98 -25.12 53.53
N ASP A 70 -4.60 -26.05 54.41
CA ASP A 70 -4.59 -25.81 55.85
C ASP A 70 -3.53 -24.75 56.24
N GLU A 71 -3.66 -24.10 57.40
CA GLU A 71 -2.68 -23.09 57.86
C GLU A 71 -1.25 -23.65 58.01
N SER A 72 -1.12 -24.96 58.28
CA SER A 72 0.17 -25.67 58.35
C SER A 72 0.78 -26.05 56.99
N ALA A 73 0.10 -25.75 55.88
CA ALA A 73 0.53 -26.20 54.55
C ALA A 73 1.70 -25.38 53.97
N GLU A 74 1.96 -24.16 54.46
CA GLU A 74 3.04 -23.26 53.98
C GLU A 74 3.23 -23.22 52.45
N ALA A 75 2.11 -23.27 51.73
CA ALA A 75 2.08 -23.45 50.29
C ALA A 75 2.57 -22.19 49.56
N LYS A 76 3.41 -22.36 48.54
CA LYS A 76 4.07 -21.26 47.83
C LYS A 76 4.46 -21.62 46.40
N VAL A 77 4.39 -20.62 45.53
CA VAL A 77 4.87 -20.67 44.14
C VAL A 77 6.22 -19.99 44.07
N VAL A 78 7.17 -20.57 43.34
CA VAL A 78 8.46 -19.92 43.05
C VAL A 78 8.59 -19.68 41.55
N VAL A 79 8.94 -18.46 41.19
CA VAL A 79 9.24 -18.04 39.81
C VAL A 79 10.52 -17.21 39.79
N PHE A 80 11.21 -17.17 38.65
CA PHE A 80 12.41 -16.37 38.41
C PHE A 80 13.49 -16.51 39.51
N GLY A 81 14.13 -17.67 39.54
CA GLY A 81 15.13 -18.01 40.56
C GLY A 81 14.43 -18.36 41.87
N ASN A 82 14.48 -17.44 42.84
CA ASN A 82 14.01 -17.66 44.21
C ASN A 82 12.89 -16.68 44.63
N HIS A 83 12.23 -15.96 43.72
CA HIS A 83 11.11 -15.10 44.12
C HIS A 83 9.89 -15.95 44.46
N VAL A 84 9.38 -15.79 45.69
CA VAL A 84 8.35 -16.61 46.31
C VAL A 84 7.04 -15.83 46.38
N VAL A 85 5.95 -16.46 45.94
CA VAL A 85 4.58 -15.98 46.14
C VAL A 85 3.85 -16.98 47.03
N ASP A 86 3.51 -16.56 48.25
CA ASP A 86 2.80 -17.37 49.22
C ASP A 86 1.33 -17.58 48.82
N LEU A 87 0.84 -18.80 49.00
CA LEU A 87 -0.54 -19.20 48.73
C LEU A 87 -1.33 -19.18 50.05
N PRO A 88 -2.32 -18.28 50.22
CA PRO A 88 -3.08 -18.17 51.47
C PRO A 88 -3.88 -19.44 51.80
N GLY A 89 -3.98 -19.75 53.09
CA GLY A 89 -4.78 -20.85 53.62
C GLY A 89 -6.29 -20.68 53.44
N GLY A 90 -7.01 -21.80 53.34
CA GLY A 90 -8.46 -21.91 53.21
C GLY A 90 -8.88 -22.99 52.21
N GLU A 91 -10.15 -23.39 52.25
CA GLU A 91 -10.76 -24.25 51.23
C GLU A 91 -11.15 -23.45 49.98
N GLY A 92 -11.01 -24.06 48.80
CA GLY A 92 -11.53 -23.54 47.53
C GLY A 92 -10.88 -22.24 47.05
N ARG A 93 -9.63 -21.97 47.43
CA ARG A 93 -8.89 -20.75 47.09
C ARG A 93 -8.58 -20.65 45.60
N GLN A 94 -8.68 -19.43 45.07
CA GLN A 94 -8.25 -19.08 43.72
C GLN A 94 -7.13 -18.03 43.76
N VAL A 95 -5.94 -18.43 43.32
CA VAL A 95 -4.79 -17.53 43.15
C VAL A 95 -4.39 -17.48 41.69
N GLU A 96 -4.22 -16.26 41.17
CA GLU A 96 -3.66 -16.02 39.86
C GLU A 96 -2.33 -15.27 40.00
N LEU A 97 -1.30 -15.72 39.28
CA LEU A 97 0.02 -15.09 39.20
C LEU A 97 0.32 -14.74 37.75
N ALA A 98 0.58 -13.47 37.43
CA ALA A 98 1.12 -13.05 36.14
C ALA A 98 2.62 -12.76 36.26
N TYR A 99 3.43 -13.46 35.48
CA TYR A 99 4.87 -13.22 35.32
C TYR A 99 5.12 -12.57 33.96
N GLU A 100 5.65 -11.36 34.00
CA GLU A 100 6.04 -10.58 32.81
C GLU A 100 7.55 -10.43 32.76
N HIS A 101 8.18 -10.72 31.63
CA HIS A 101 9.60 -10.47 31.45
C HIS A 101 9.93 -10.28 29.97
N ALA A 102 9.44 -9.18 29.39
CA ALA A 102 9.75 -8.81 28.01
C ALA A 102 11.26 -8.59 27.82
N ILE A 103 11.77 -8.88 26.61
CA ILE A 103 13.19 -8.69 26.28
C ILE A 103 13.59 -7.22 26.49
N GLY A 104 14.70 -6.99 27.20
CA GLY A 104 15.19 -5.65 27.55
C GLY A 104 14.38 -4.92 28.65
N ARG A 105 13.55 -5.63 29.43
CA ARG A 105 12.82 -5.10 30.59
C ARG A 105 13.13 -5.92 31.84
N ALA A 106 12.85 -5.36 33.00
CA ALA A 106 12.80 -6.11 34.25
C ALA A 106 11.68 -7.15 34.22
N ALA A 107 11.83 -8.22 34.99
CA ALA A 107 10.71 -9.09 35.31
C ALA A 107 9.78 -8.43 36.33
N ARG A 108 8.48 -8.65 36.18
CA ARG A 108 7.45 -8.25 37.14
C ARG A 108 6.54 -9.41 37.49
N VAL A 109 6.08 -9.42 38.73
CA VAL A 109 5.06 -10.36 39.22
C VAL A 109 3.87 -9.58 39.73
N ARG A 110 2.67 -10.01 39.33
CA ARG A 110 1.39 -9.48 39.80
C ARG A 110 0.52 -10.63 40.27
N VAL A 111 -0.13 -10.50 41.42
CA VAL A 111 -0.86 -11.59 42.08
C VAL A 111 -2.29 -11.18 42.38
N TRP A 112 -3.26 -12.01 42.04
CA TRP A 112 -4.67 -11.82 42.40
C TRP A 112 -5.15 -12.95 43.30
N HIS A 113 -5.82 -12.60 44.39
CA HIS A 113 -6.56 -13.53 45.24
C HIS A 113 -8.06 -13.33 45.00
N GLU A 114 -8.78 -14.39 44.67
CA GLU A 114 -10.24 -14.35 44.39
C GLU A 114 -10.61 -13.24 43.38
N GLY A 115 -9.79 -13.08 42.34
CA GLY A 115 -9.94 -12.07 41.27
C GLY A 115 -9.53 -10.64 41.62
N LYS A 116 -9.11 -10.34 42.86
CA LYS A 116 -8.65 -9.01 43.29
C LYS A 116 -7.12 -8.96 43.34
N LEU A 117 -6.52 -7.91 42.76
CA LEU A 117 -5.07 -7.68 42.82
C LEU A 117 -4.64 -7.48 44.29
N VAL A 118 -3.56 -8.12 44.70
CA VAL A 118 -3.00 -8.05 46.06
C VAL A 118 -1.54 -7.59 45.96
N GLY A 119 -1.19 -6.59 46.76
CA GLY A 119 0.12 -5.93 46.70
C GLY A 119 0.20 -4.81 45.65
N GLU A 120 1.32 -4.08 45.65
CA GLU A 120 1.73 -3.22 44.54
C GLU A 120 2.49 -4.06 43.49
N GLU A 121 2.66 -3.56 42.26
CA GLU A 121 3.37 -4.32 41.21
C GLU A 121 4.86 -4.48 41.57
N GLU A 122 5.29 -5.72 41.87
CA GLU A 122 6.67 -5.98 42.26
C GLU A 122 7.57 -6.19 41.05
N GLU A 123 8.61 -5.37 40.93
CA GLU A 123 9.70 -5.54 39.98
C GLU A 123 10.81 -6.38 40.61
N LEU A 124 11.14 -7.53 40.00
CA LEU A 124 12.00 -8.52 40.64
C LEU A 124 13.45 -8.05 40.66
N ALA A 125 14.06 -7.99 41.85
CA ALA A 125 15.46 -7.59 42.01
C ALA A 125 16.40 -8.53 41.23
N GLY A 126 17.35 -7.94 40.48
CA GLY A 126 18.28 -8.70 39.64
C GLY A 126 17.64 -9.38 38.43
N SER A 127 16.47 -8.91 37.97
CA SER A 127 15.81 -9.39 36.75
C SER A 127 16.06 -8.55 35.50
N LEU A 128 16.41 -7.27 35.68
CA LEU A 128 16.92 -6.45 34.58
C LEU A 128 18.15 -7.14 33.96
N PRO A 129 18.25 -7.23 32.63
CA PRO A 129 19.51 -7.47 31.96
C PRO A 129 20.53 -6.43 32.45
N GLU A 130 21.74 -6.86 32.82
CA GLU A 130 22.78 -5.97 33.35
C GLU A 130 23.22 -4.95 32.28
N ASP A 131 22.78 -3.69 32.45
CA ASP A 131 23.46 -2.50 31.94
C ASP A 131 23.86 -1.64 33.15
N GLU A 132 25.11 -1.84 33.52
CA GLU A 132 25.95 -1.18 34.52
C GLU A 132 25.74 0.37 34.64
N GLY A 133 25.98 0.99 35.81
CA GLY A 133 25.97 2.47 35.93
C GLY A 133 26.48 3.10 37.24
N GLY A 134 27.50 3.98 37.22
CA GLY A 134 27.89 4.77 38.42
C GLY A 134 29.10 5.72 38.37
N SER A 135 28.93 6.95 37.87
CA SER A 135 29.78 8.15 38.05
C SER A 135 31.31 8.01 37.86
N GLY A 136 31.77 8.12 36.61
CA GLY A 136 33.16 8.41 36.26
C GLY A 136 33.26 9.25 34.98
N ALA A 137 34.48 9.56 34.55
CA ALA A 137 34.71 10.07 33.20
C ALA A 137 34.42 8.96 32.19
N ILE A 138 33.47 9.17 31.28
CA ILE A 138 32.94 8.10 30.43
C ILE A 138 33.90 7.84 29.29
N MET A 139 34.67 6.77 29.41
CA MET A 139 35.69 6.38 28.44
C MET A 139 35.16 5.27 27.54
N ALA A 140 35.07 5.55 26.24
CA ALA A 140 34.80 4.51 25.25
C ALA A 140 35.91 3.45 25.23
N SER A 141 35.57 2.23 24.84
CA SER A 141 36.58 1.19 24.65
C SER A 141 37.65 1.64 23.63
N ALA A 142 38.85 1.07 23.71
CA ALA A 142 39.91 1.34 22.73
C ALA A 142 39.46 0.95 21.30
N LYS A 143 38.58 -0.05 21.18
CA LYS A 143 37.98 -0.48 19.92
C LYS A 143 37.04 0.61 19.37
N ASP A 144 36.05 1.05 20.14
CA ASP A 144 35.07 2.05 19.71
C ASP A 144 35.72 3.41 19.45
N SER A 145 36.73 3.75 20.25
CA SER A 145 37.59 4.91 20.00
C SER A 145 38.30 4.80 18.64
N SER A 146 38.65 3.59 18.19
CA SER A 146 39.36 3.35 16.91
C SER A 146 38.45 3.06 15.70
N GLU A 147 37.18 2.69 15.91
CA GLU A 147 36.25 2.23 14.86
C GLU A 147 34.97 3.09 14.73
N THR A 148 34.51 3.70 15.83
CA THR A 148 33.25 4.47 15.89
C THR A 148 33.51 5.97 15.99
N PHE A 149 34.27 6.41 16.99
CA PHE A 149 34.47 7.83 17.30
C PHE A 149 35.59 8.48 16.47
N ARG A 150 35.50 8.38 15.13
CA ARG A 150 36.50 8.87 14.17
C ARG A 150 36.35 10.36 13.87
N PHE A 151 37.32 11.15 14.28
CA PHE A 151 37.38 12.59 13.99
C PHE A 151 38.22 12.92 12.74
N ASP A 152 38.79 11.90 12.09
CA ASP A 152 39.66 12.00 10.91
C ASP A 152 38.94 11.79 9.56
N ARG A 153 37.61 11.88 9.56
CA ARG A 153 36.71 11.65 8.42
C ARG A 153 35.37 12.34 8.67
N ASP A 154 34.39 12.11 7.80
CA ASP A 154 33.02 12.58 7.99
C ASP A 154 32.42 12.03 9.29
N PHE A 155 31.90 12.92 10.13
CA PHE A 155 31.14 12.57 11.32
C PHE A 155 30.18 13.68 11.71
N THR A 156 29.23 13.36 12.58
CA THR A 156 28.48 14.37 13.34
C THR A 156 28.33 13.91 14.77
N VAL A 157 28.64 14.78 15.74
CA VAL A 157 28.36 14.55 17.16
C VAL A 157 27.39 15.61 17.66
N MET A 158 26.37 15.17 18.38
CA MET A 158 25.39 16.00 19.05
C MET A 158 25.54 15.79 20.55
N VAL A 159 25.61 16.89 21.30
CA VAL A 159 25.67 16.87 22.76
C VAL A 159 24.55 17.75 23.30
N LYS A 160 23.72 17.15 24.16
CA LYS A 160 22.67 17.83 24.91
C LYS A 160 23.12 17.98 26.37
N PHE A 161 23.16 19.21 26.87
CA PHE A 161 23.73 19.52 28.18
C PHE A 161 23.06 20.71 28.87
N ARG A 162 23.37 20.89 30.15
CA ARG A 162 22.98 22.03 30.99
C ARG A 162 24.14 22.38 31.92
N THR A 163 24.56 23.64 31.95
CA THR A 163 25.68 24.08 32.82
C THR A 163 25.58 25.56 33.22
N LYS A 164 26.22 25.91 34.34
CA LYS A 164 26.60 27.28 34.72
C LYS A 164 28.12 27.50 34.76
N GLY A 165 28.89 26.44 34.56
CA GLY A 165 30.35 26.42 34.59
C GLY A 165 30.94 26.26 33.20
N GLU A 166 32.08 25.58 33.15
CA GLU A 166 32.94 25.41 31.97
C GLU A 166 33.36 23.94 31.83
N GLY A 167 34.08 23.59 30.76
CA GLY A 167 34.75 22.29 30.64
C GLY A 167 34.29 21.41 29.48
N PRO A 168 34.78 20.16 29.40
CA PRO A 168 34.65 19.26 28.26
C PRO A 168 33.24 18.68 28.08
N LEU A 169 32.71 18.77 26.86
CA LEU A 169 31.52 18.03 26.44
C LEU A 169 31.94 16.63 25.95
N VAL A 170 32.79 16.59 24.91
CA VAL A 170 33.41 15.36 24.39
C VAL A 170 34.84 15.60 23.95
N ALA A 171 35.71 14.61 24.14
CA ALA A 171 37.12 14.69 23.74
C ALA A 171 37.61 13.39 23.10
N ARG A 172 38.64 13.49 22.24
CA ARG A 172 39.47 12.38 21.79
C ARG A 172 40.94 12.73 22.02
N ALA A 173 41.45 12.28 23.16
CA ALA A 173 42.74 12.65 23.74
C ALA A 173 43.33 11.42 24.48
N PRO A 174 44.54 11.49 25.06
CA PRO A 174 45.03 10.44 25.97
C PRO A 174 44.01 10.12 27.07
N ALA A 175 43.99 8.86 27.53
CA ALA A 175 43.08 8.43 28.60
C ALA A 175 43.29 9.24 29.88
N ALA A 176 44.55 9.51 30.23
CA ALA A 176 44.97 10.42 31.30
C ALA A 176 46.27 11.14 30.88
N GLY A 177 46.59 12.24 31.57
CA GLY A 177 47.79 13.05 31.35
C GLY A 177 47.52 14.37 30.62
N GLU A 178 48.61 15.02 30.23
CA GLU A 178 48.64 16.36 29.62
C GLU A 178 47.97 16.44 28.24
N TRP A 179 47.75 17.66 27.74
CA TRP A 179 47.25 17.91 26.40
C TRP A 179 48.35 17.66 25.39
N VAL A 180 48.01 16.98 24.31
CA VAL A 180 48.99 16.53 23.30
C VAL A 180 48.55 16.91 21.90
N LYS A 181 49.54 16.98 21.01
CA LYS A 181 49.36 17.26 19.59
C LYS A 181 48.31 16.34 18.97
N ASP A 182 47.47 16.92 18.11
CA ASP A 182 46.36 16.24 17.40
C ASP A 182 45.27 15.62 18.31
N GLY A 183 45.30 15.92 19.63
CA GLY A 183 44.16 15.78 20.53
C GLY A 183 43.00 16.66 20.09
N LYS A 184 41.76 16.22 20.30
CA LYS A 184 40.56 16.90 19.78
C LYS A 184 39.53 17.06 20.90
N MET A 185 38.95 18.23 21.09
CA MET A 185 38.01 18.45 22.20
C MET A 185 36.96 19.49 21.85
N LEU A 186 35.69 19.16 22.13
CA LEU A 186 34.54 20.04 22.12
C LEU A 186 34.19 20.36 23.58
N PHE A 187 34.21 21.64 23.95
CA PHE A 187 34.14 22.08 25.35
C PHE A 187 33.55 23.50 25.47
N ILE A 188 33.25 23.91 26.70
CA ILE A 188 32.82 25.26 27.05
C ILE A 188 34.01 26.01 27.66
N ARG A 189 34.28 27.22 27.16
CA ARG A 189 35.29 28.16 27.68
C ARG A 189 34.78 29.60 27.59
N GLU A 190 34.92 30.36 28.68
CA GLU A 190 34.32 31.70 28.84
C GLU A 190 32.81 31.72 28.55
N GLY A 191 32.14 30.60 28.84
CA GLY A 191 30.74 30.34 28.56
C GLY A 191 30.40 30.05 27.11
N ARG A 192 31.36 30.07 26.18
CA ARG A 192 31.15 29.84 24.74
C ARG A 192 31.62 28.45 24.34
N VAL A 193 31.01 27.89 23.28
CA VAL A 193 31.39 26.56 22.76
C VAL A 193 32.67 26.69 21.93
N VAL A 194 33.65 25.82 22.21
CA VAL A 194 34.95 25.75 21.53
C VAL A 194 35.19 24.33 21.03
N TYR A 195 35.68 24.20 19.80
CA TYR A 195 36.25 22.96 19.29
C TYR A 195 37.73 23.18 18.95
N ASP A 196 38.62 22.54 19.69
CA ASP A 196 40.08 22.62 19.53
C ASP A 196 40.65 21.32 18.92
N ILE A 197 41.63 21.49 18.04
CA ILE A 197 42.52 20.42 17.59
C ILE A 197 43.95 20.84 17.98
N GLY A 198 44.56 20.10 18.90
CA GLY A 198 45.82 20.46 19.54
C GLY A 198 46.92 20.78 18.53
N TRP A 199 47.52 21.97 18.67
CA TRP A 199 48.55 22.55 17.78
C TRP A 199 48.11 22.82 16.32
N LEU A 200 46.83 22.64 15.98
CA LEU A 200 46.17 23.23 14.80
C LEU A 200 45.34 24.47 15.17
N GLY A 201 44.89 24.57 16.43
CA GLY A 201 44.13 25.67 17.00
C GLY A 201 42.65 25.32 17.17
N ALA A 202 41.81 26.36 17.36
CA ALA A 202 40.39 26.21 17.66
C ALA A 202 39.45 26.85 16.61
N ILE A 203 38.16 26.50 16.74
CA ILE A 203 37.00 27.30 16.36
C ILE A 203 36.15 27.57 17.60
N GLU A 204 35.55 28.75 17.69
CA GLU A 204 34.78 29.20 18.84
C GLU A 204 33.48 29.84 18.33
N GLY A 205 32.37 29.62 19.04
CA GLY A 205 31.06 30.19 18.71
C GLY A 205 30.81 31.51 19.46
N ASP A 206 29.93 32.34 18.92
CA ASP A 206 29.68 33.68 19.49
C ASP A 206 28.82 33.66 20.75
N ARG A 207 27.85 32.74 20.84
CA ARG A 207 26.88 32.71 21.96
C ARG A 207 27.43 32.06 23.22
N ARG A 208 27.06 32.66 24.36
CA ARG A 208 27.18 32.02 25.68
C ARG A 208 26.07 30.97 25.88
N VAL A 209 26.44 29.84 26.49
CA VAL A 209 25.59 28.66 26.74
C VAL A 209 25.74 28.11 28.16
N ASN A 210 26.42 28.85 29.06
CA ASN A 210 26.54 28.54 30.48
C ASN A 210 25.53 29.32 31.34
N ASP A 211 24.31 29.51 30.84
CA ASP A 211 23.25 30.27 31.52
C ASP A 211 22.38 29.42 32.48
N GLY A 212 22.70 28.13 32.63
CA GLY A 212 21.94 27.16 33.40
C GLY A 212 20.74 26.55 32.67
N ARG A 213 20.52 26.87 31.39
CA ARG A 213 19.48 26.26 30.55
C ARG A 213 20.01 25.04 29.80
N GLU A 214 19.08 24.33 29.18
CA GLU A 214 19.38 23.17 28.35
C GLU A 214 19.71 23.63 26.92
N HIS A 215 20.87 23.19 26.41
CA HIS A 215 21.36 23.52 25.07
C HIS A 215 21.66 22.25 24.25
N VAL A 216 21.60 22.37 22.92
CA VAL A 216 22.03 21.33 21.98
C VAL A 216 23.15 21.86 21.11
N VAL A 217 24.37 21.33 21.30
CA VAL A 217 25.50 21.55 20.39
C VAL A 217 25.56 20.42 19.37
N VAL A 218 25.82 20.78 18.11
CA VAL A 218 26.16 19.83 17.05
C VAL A 218 27.49 20.24 16.42
N LEU A 219 28.47 19.35 16.45
CA LEU A 219 29.73 19.47 15.72
C LEU A 219 29.71 18.49 14.55
N GLN A 220 29.93 18.99 13.34
CA GLN A 220 29.93 18.25 12.09
C GLN A 220 31.30 18.36 11.42
N MET A 221 31.80 17.24 10.91
CA MET A 221 32.88 17.19 9.92
C MET A 221 32.31 16.70 8.58
N ASP A 222 32.53 17.50 7.55
CA ASP A 222 32.12 17.25 6.16
C ASP A 222 33.36 17.38 5.27
N GLY A 223 33.94 16.24 4.90
CA GLY A 223 35.28 16.09 4.33
C GLY A 223 36.37 16.58 5.29
N LYS A 224 36.70 17.86 5.16
CA LYS A 224 37.67 18.58 6.00
C LYS A 224 37.12 19.91 6.55
N THR A 225 35.81 20.13 6.41
CA THR A 225 35.15 21.33 6.91
C THR A 225 34.49 21.02 8.24
N ALA A 226 35.02 21.59 9.32
CA ALA A 226 34.35 21.59 10.61
C ALA A 226 33.25 22.65 10.61
N ARG A 227 32.04 22.29 11.06
CA ARG A 227 30.92 23.21 11.29
C ARG A 227 30.34 22.97 12.68
N MET A 228 30.09 24.04 13.42
CA MET A 228 29.57 24.02 14.78
C MET A 228 28.25 24.77 14.85
N PHE A 229 27.26 24.12 15.44
CA PHE A 229 25.91 24.64 15.62
C PHE A 229 25.53 24.58 17.09
N VAL A 230 24.79 25.59 17.54
CA VAL A 230 24.17 25.67 18.86
C VAL A 230 22.69 25.92 18.62
N ASP A 231 21.81 25.13 19.23
CA ASP A 231 20.34 25.29 19.17
C ASP A 231 19.80 25.52 17.74
N GLY A 232 20.38 24.84 16.75
CA GLY A 232 19.92 24.83 15.36
C GLY A 232 20.43 25.99 14.49
N ARG A 233 21.21 26.91 15.07
CA ARG A 233 21.93 27.98 14.35
C ARG A 233 23.42 27.64 14.25
N MET A 234 24.00 27.89 13.08
CA MET A 234 25.44 27.77 12.85
C MET A 234 26.18 28.91 13.57
N GLU A 235 27.16 28.58 14.40
CA GLU A 235 27.97 29.54 15.15
C GLU A 235 29.38 29.70 14.54
N ALA A 236 29.99 28.62 14.05
CA ALA A 236 31.33 28.66 13.46
C ALA A 236 31.51 27.63 12.34
N ALA A 237 32.38 27.92 11.38
CA ALA A 237 32.82 26.96 10.37
C ALA A 237 34.26 27.24 9.93
N LYS A 238 35.06 26.19 9.66
CA LYS A 238 36.45 26.31 9.20
C LYS A 238 36.82 25.17 8.26
N ARG A 239 37.35 25.53 7.09
CA ARG A 239 37.85 24.59 6.05
C ARG A 239 39.27 24.12 6.38
N GLU A 240 39.67 22.98 5.84
CA GLU A 240 40.96 22.31 6.10
C GLU A 240 41.27 22.10 7.60
N PHE A 241 40.22 21.97 8.43
CA PHE A 241 40.33 21.97 9.89
C PHE A 241 40.20 20.55 10.47
N MET A 242 41.06 19.65 10.01
CA MET A 242 41.08 18.24 10.40
C MET A 242 42.53 17.76 10.60
N ARG A 243 42.71 16.76 11.48
CA ARG A 243 43.96 16.02 11.68
C ARG A 243 43.65 14.53 11.81
N PRO A 244 44.52 13.63 11.28
CA PRO A 244 44.43 12.19 11.52
C PRO A 244 44.25 11.85 13.01
N ASP A 245 43.64 10.72 13.30
CA ASP A 245 43.45 10.29 14.68
C ASP A 245 44.66 9.54 15.24
N VAL A 246 45.11 9.94 16.43
CA VAL A 246 46.18 9.26 17.15
C VAL A 246 45.64 7.95 17.74
N ARG A 247 46.25 6.81 17.38
CA ARG A 247 45.75 5.47 17.73
C ARG A 247 45.57 5.21 19.23
N LYS A 248 46.32 5.91 20.10
CA LYS A 248 46.22 5.79 21.57
C LYS A 248 45.21 6.75 22.22
N HIS A 249 44.56 7.63 21.46
CA HIS A 249 43.57 8.55 22.01
C HIS A 249 42.21 7.86 22.16
N ILE A 250 41.63 7.99 23.34
CA ILE A 250 40.35 7.43 23.75
C ILE A 250 39.28 8.51 23.61
N PHE A 251 38.07 8.12 23.19
CA PHE A 251 36.91 9.01 23.20
C PHE A 251 36.33 9.10 24.62
N LYS A 252 36.06 10.33 25.07
CA LYS A 252 35.64 10.66 26.43
C LYS A 252 34.41 11.56 26.38
N ILE A 253 33.41 11.29 27.23
CA ILE A 253 32.31 12.22 27.51
C ILE A 253 32.56 12.85 28.89
N GLY A 254 32.44 14.17 28.99
CA GLY A 254 32.60 14.89 30.25
C GLY A 254 34.03 15.03 30.81
N ALA A 255 35.08 14.69 30.05
CA ALA A 255 36.48 14.76 30.53
C ALA A 255 37.52 15.13 29.45
N GLY A 256 38.44 16.03 29.80
CA GLY A 256 39.54 16.55 28.98
C GLY A 256 40.89 15.95 29.36
N SER A 257 41.98 16.68 29.14
CA SER A 257 43.31 16.37 29.72
C SER A 257 43.46 17.04 31.09
N SER A 258 44.43 16.59 31.90
CA SER A 258 44.60 17.06 33.29
C SER A 258 45.00 18.54 33.42
N ASP A 259 45.56 19.10 32.35
CA ASP A 259 46.03 20.48 32.18
C ASP A 259 45.16 21.31 31.21
N PHE A 260 44.21 20.68 30.50
CA PHE A 260 43.41 21.32 29.45
C PHE A 260 41.98 20.77 29.40
N GLY A 261 41.01 21.63 29.68
CA GLY A 261 39.59 21.29 29.77
C GLY A 261 39.18 20.80 31.15
N GLY A 262 39.97 19.94 31.80
CA GLY A 262 39.64 19.40 33.12
C GLY A 262 38.46 18.43 33.10
N SER A 263 37.56 18.53 34.09
CA SER A 263 36.32 17.75 34.19
C SER A 263 35.11 18.61 33.88
N TRP A 264 34.03 18.00 33.39
CA TRP A 264 32.77 18.70 33.14
C TRP A 264 32.09 19.20 34.42
N ASP A 265 31.81 20.50 34.47
CA ASP A 265 30.92 21.10 35.46
C ASP A 265 29.52 21.24 34.85
N GLY A 266 28.57 20.38 35.25
CA GLY A 266 27.18 20.41 34.79
C GLY A 266 26.58 19.03 34.49
N GLU A 267 25.53 19.00 33.69
CA GLU A 267 24.78 17.80 33.28
C GLU A 267 24.94 17.58 31.78
N ILE A 268 25.32 16.37 31.33
CA ILE A 268 25.22 15.95 29.92
C ILE A 268 24.12 14.88 29.84
N SER A 269 23.00 15.20 29.20
CA SER A 269 21.80 14.34 29.19
C SER A 269 21.70 13.45 27.94
N ASN A 270 22.42 13.75 26.86
CA ASN A 270 22.55 12.87 25.70
C ASN A 270 23.81 13.19 24.87
N VAL A 271 24.54 12.15 24.42
CA VAL A 271 25.54 12.27 23.34
C VAL A 271 25.14 11.32 22.22
N ARG A 272 24.95 11.84 21.01
CA ARG A 272 24.69 11.04 19.79
C ARG A 272 25.82 11.23 18.79
N TRP A 273 26.21 10.15 18.13
CA TRP A 273 27.26 10.14 17.12
C TRP A 273 26.76 9.49 15.82
N TRP A 274 27.18 10.05 14.69
CA TRP A 274 27.00 9.49 13.35
C TRP A 274 28.35 9.41 12.64
N LYS A 275 28.63 8.30 11.94
CA LYS A 275 29.83 8.07 11.12
C LYS A 275 29.76 8.76 9.74
N ARG A 276 28.94 9.82 9.62
CA ARG A 276 28.73 10.66 8.44
C ARG A 276 28.46 12.11 8.81
N ALA A 277 28.63 13.02 7.86
CA ALA A 277 28.04 14.34 7.94
C ALA A 277 26.50 14.24 7.83
N LEU A 278 25.78 14.86 8.76
CA LEU A 278 24.33 15.05 8.64
C LEU A 278 24.02 16.21 7.67
N SER A 279 22.85 16.19 7.02
CA SER A 279 22.39 17.35 6.26
C SER A 279 22.06 18.53 7.20
N LEU A 280 22.07 19.77 6.70
CA LEU A 280 21.69 20.94 7.49
C LEU A 280 20.23 20.86 8.03
N ALA A 281 19.35 20.16 7.31
CA ALA A 281 17.99 19.89 7.77
C ALA A 281 17.95 18.93 8.97
N GLU A 282 18.76 17.86 8.94
CA GLU A 282 18.92 16.94 10.07
C GLU A 282 19.56 17.65 11.28
N VAL A 283 20.61 18.45 11.08
CA VAL A 283 21.23 19.27 12.14
C VAL A 283 20.20 20.20 12.79
N LYS A 284 19.36 20.86 11.98
CA LYS A 284 18.27 21.72 12.49
C LYS A 284 17.17 20.91 13.22
N ALA A 285 16.93 19.66 12.84
CA ALA A 285 16.00 18.77 13.52
C ALA A 285 16.52 18.29 14.89
N LEU A 286 17.83 18.00 15.01
CA LEU A 286 18.48 17.62 16.27
C LEU A 286 18.28 18.66 17.37
N SER A 287 18.45 19.94 17.04
CA SER A 287 18.29 21.03 18.00
C SER A 287 16.83 21.46 18.23
N GLY A 288 15.94 21.17 17.28
CA GLY A 288 14.51 21.53 17.38
C GLY A 288 13.64 20.51 18.13
N GLY A 289 14.21 19.72 19.03
CA GLY A 289 13.50 18.67 19.79
C GLY A 289 13.03 17.47 18.95
N ARG A 290 13.38 17.41 17.66
CA ARG A 290 12.99 16.34 16.71
C ARG A 290 14.14 15.39 16.42
N ALA A 291 14.99 15.13 17.41
CA ALA A 291 16.21 14.33 17.24
C ALA A 291 15.94 12.88 16.77
N ASP A 292 14.75 12.35 17.02
CA ASP A 292 14.33 11.01 16.60
C ASP A 292 13.70 10.99 15.18
N THR A 293 13.69 12.14 14.48
CA THR A 293 13.39 12.22 13.04
C THR A 293 14.64 12.18 12.15
N VAL A 294 15.82 12.24 12.76
CA VAL A 294 17.11 11.98 12.11
C VAL A 294 17.36 10.47 12.16
N ASN A 295 17.98 9.90 11.12
CA ASN A 295 18.28 8.47 11.06
C ASN A 295 19.06 8.01 12.30
N THR A 296 18.85 6.75 12.71
CA THR A 296 19.41 6.15 13.93
C THR A 296 20.91 6.46 14.05
N PRO A 297 21.36 7.07 15.17
CA PRO A 297 22.78 7.32 15.40
C PRO A 297 23.57 6.01 15.54
N ASP A 298 24.81 6.01 15.05
CA ASP A 298 25.78 4.92 15.22
C ASP A 298 26.12 4.67 16.71
N TYR A 299 25.94 5.69 17.57
CA TYR A 299 26.06 5.57 19.02
C TYR A 299 25.19 6.62 19.73
N ASN A 300 24.51 6.23 20.81
CA ASN A 300 23.53 7.05 21.53
C ASN A 300 23.66 6.84 23.03
N TRP A 301 24.51 7.64 23.67
CA TRP A 301 24.75 7.57 25.11
C TRP A 301 23.82 8.50 25.89
N LYS A 302 23.35 8.04 27.05
CA LYS A 302 22.62 8.80 28.06
C LYS A 302 23.14 8.40 29.45
N PRO A 303 22.98 9.24 30.49
CA PRO A 303 23.28 8.86 31.87
C PRO A 303 22.62 7.53 32.28
N GLY A 304 23.38 6.64 32.93
CA GLY A 304 22.92 5.30 33.34
C GLY A 304 23.19 4.17 32.34
N ALA A 305 24.34 4.21 31.65
CA ALA A 305 24.78 3.18 30.70
C ALA A 305 26.32 2.98 30.76
N GLU A 306 26.86 2.55 31.91
CA GLU A 306 28.30 2.53 32.25
C GLU A 306 28.79 1.47 33.28
N PRO A 307 29.79 0.61 32.98
CA PRO A 307 30.92 0.30 33.88
C PRO A 307 30.71 0.01 35.41
N ALA A 308 30.22 -1.15 35.86
CA ALA A 308 29.93 -1.47 37.27
C ALA A 308 30.02 -3.00 37.62
N PRO A 309 30.76 -3.41 38.66
CA PRO A 309 31.59 -4.63 38.55
C PRO A 309 30.95 -5.97 38.93
N ASP A 310 31.57 -7.06 38.45
CA ASP A 310 31.15 -8.47 38.55
C ASP A 310 30.49 -8.91 39.88
N ALA A 311 29.17 -9.12 39.83
CA ALA A 311 28.46 -10.10 40.65
C ALA A 311 28.19 -11.38 39.81
N GLU A 312 27.80 -12.49 40.44
CA GLU A 312 27.65 -13.79 39.74
C GLU A 312 26.55 -13.76 38.66
N LYS A 313 26.97 -13.77 37.40
CA LYS A 313 26.14 -13.56 36.21
C LYS A 313 25.07 -14.63 36.03
N ARG A 314 23.80 -14.23 36.16
CA ARG A 314 22.63 -15.08 35.85
C ARG A 314 22.28 -14.97 34.37
N GLN A 315 22.50 -16.04 33.60
CA GLN A 315 22.22 -16.05 32.17
C GLN A 315 20.71 -16.11 31.89
N LEU A 316 20.14 -14.98 31.45
CA LEU A 316 18.75 -14.91 30.97
C LEU A 316 18.60 -15.65 29.63
N VAL A 317 17.60 -16.51 29.50
CA VAL A 317 17.33 -17.30 28.29
C VAL A 317 16.02 -16.86 27.65
N GLU A 318 16.06 -16.43 26.38
CA GLU A 318 14.86 -16.09 25.62
C GLU A 318 13.98 -17.33 25.39
N VAL A 319 12.69 -17.19 25.70
CA VAL A 319 11.64 -18.20 25.47
C VAL A 319 10.45 -17.50 24.82
N LYS A 320 9.77 -18.21 23.92
CA LYS A 320 8.56 -17.73 23.26
C LYS A 320 7.39 -18.68 23.54
N TYR A 321 6.69 -18.43 24.65
CA TYR A 321 5.47 -19.17 24.99
C TYR A 321 4.22 -18.56 24.31
N GLY A 322 4.12 -17.23 24.29
CA GLY A 322 3.02 -16.49 23.65
C GLY A 322 3.41 -15.79 22.35
N ALA A 323 2.56 -14.82 21.94
CA ALA A 323 2.85 -13.93 20.82
C ALA A 323 4.06 -13.00 21.10
N ILE A 324 4.32 -12.72 22.38
CA ILE A 324 5.39 -11.83 22.87
C ILE A 324 6.54 -12.68 23.42
N ALA A 325 7.74 -12.53 22.85
CA ALA A 325 8.96 -13.15 23.38
C ALA A 325 9.40 -12.48 24.69
N GLY A 326 10.06 -13.25 25.55
CA GLY A 326 10.53 -12.78 26.85
C GLY A 326 11.53 -13.76 27.45
N TYR A 327 12.14 -13.42 28.58
CA TYR A 327 13.04 -14.36 29.24
C TYR A 327 12.25 -15.41 30.02
N GLY A 328 12.56 -16.67 29.77
CA GLY A 328 11.83 -17.81 30.33
C GLY A 328 12.21 -18.13 31.76
N THR A 329 11.23 -18.52 32.57
CA THR A 329 11.45 -19.11 33.89
C THR A 329 10.61 -20.36 34.07
N LYS A 330 11.05 -21.28 34.93
CA LYS A 330 10.22 -22.40 35.37
C LYS A 330 9.33 -21.94 36.52
N VAL A 331 8.16 -22.55 36.64
CA VAL A 331 7.30 -22.40 37.82
C VAL A 331 7.55 -23.58 38.74
N GLN A 332 7.77 -23.32 40.02
CA GLN A 332 7.76 -24.35 41.06
C GLN A 332 6.57 -24.14 42.01
N LEU A 333 6.02 -25.23 42.54
CA LEU A 333 4.98 -25.23 43.56
C LEU A 333 5.43 -26.11 44.72
N LYS A 334 5.59 -25.51 45.90
CA LYS A 334 6.03 -26.18 47.12
C LYS A 334 4.95 -26.08 48.18
N ALA A 335 4.54 -27.19 48.77
CA ALA A 335 3.56 -27.21 49.85
C ALA A 335 3.82 -28.39 50.81
N GLY A 336 3.45 -28.20 52.07
CA GLY A 336 3.48 -29.19 53.13
C GLY A 336 2.21 -30.06 53.19
N PRO A 337 2.07 -30.89 54.24
CA PRO A 337 0.84 -31.64 54.51
C PRO A 337 -0.36 -30.70 54.73
N GLY A 338 -1.55 -31.11 54.28
CA GLY A 338 -2.77 -30.27 54.34
C GLY A 338 -3.01 -29.40 53.10
N PHE A 339 -2.18 -29.54 52.05
CA PHE A 339 -2.41 -28.90 50.75
C PHE A 339 -3.10 -29.85 49.76
N ARG A 340 -4.01 -29.33 48.93
CA ARG A 340 -4.62 -30.06 47.82
C ARG A 340 -4.81 -29.17 46.60
N LEU A 341 -3.98 -29.35 45.59
CA LEU A 341 -4.13 -28.69 44.30
C LEU A 341 -5.28 -29.31 43.50
N ARG A 342 -6.39 -28.59 43.38
CA ARG A 342 -7.56 -29.02 42.57
C ARG A 342 -7.33 -28.78 41.08
N ARG A 343 -6.61 -27.71 40.72
CA ARG A 343 -6.27 -27.38 39.32
C ARG A 343 -5.10 -26.39 39.27
N ALA A 344 -4.17 -26.61 38.33
CA ALA A 344 -3.19 -25.59 37.94
C ALA A 344 -3.18 -25.44 36.42
N ARG A 345 -3.43 -24.23 35.92
CA ARG A 345 -3.39 -23.91 34.49
C ARG A 345 -2.46 -22.73 34.20
N VAL A 346 -2.00 -22.64 32.96
CA VAL A 346 -1.14 -21.55 32.47
C VAL A 346 -1.63 -21.07 31.10
N GLN A 347 -1.57 -19.75 30.87
CA GLN A 347 -1.99 -19.08 29.64
C GLN A 347 -0.98 -17.96 29.31
N PRO A 348 -0.60 -17.72 28.05
CA PRO A 348 0.27 -16.62 27.69
C PRO A 348 -0.41 -15.26 27.92
N LEU A 349 0.38 -14.26 28.30
CA LEU A 349 -0.02 -12.85 28.33
C LEU A 349 0.01 -12.26 26.91
N GLU A 350 -0.86 -11.28 26.69
CA GLU A 350 -1.02 -10.57 25.42
C GLU A 350 -0.61 -9.09 25.56
N LYS A 351 -0.63 -8.35 24.44
CA LYS A 351 -0.23 -6.92 24.41
C LYS A 351 -1.25 -5.97 25.06
N ALA A 352 -2.46 -6.44 25.30
CA ALA A 352 -3.55 -5.65 25.85
C ALA A 352 -4.43 -6.53 26.74
N ASP A 353 -5.06 -5.94 27.77
CA ASP A 353 -6.00 -6.67 28.61
C ASP A 353 -7.37 -6.75 27.91
N HIS A 354 -7.65 -7.93 27.37
CA HIS A 354 -8.86 -8.21 26.62
C HIS A 354 -10.14 -8.07 27.47
N ALA A 355 -10.05 -8.34 28.78
CA ALA A 355 -11.18 -8.19 29.69
C ALA A 355 -11.43 -6.72 30.04
N ALA A 356 -10.37 -5.93 30.23
CA ALA A 356 -10.48 -4.49 30.45
C ALA A 356 -11.09 -3.77 29.24
N LEU A 357 -10.69 -4.14 28.01
CA LEU A 357 -11.26 -3.57 26.78
C LEU A 357 -12.77 -3.85 26.64
N VAL A 358 -13.23 -5.05 27.01
CA VAL A 358 -14.67 -5.41 26.99
C VAL A 358 -15.44 -4.73 28.12
N ARG A 359 -14.86 -4.61 29.33
CA ARG A 359 -15.49 -3.88 30.44
C ARG A 359 -15.55 -2.36 30.20
N GLY A 360 -14.65 -1.82 29.38
CA GLY A 360 -14.58 -0.41 28.99
C GLY A 360 -15.49 -0.01 27.81
N TRP A 361 -16.41 -0.89 27.38
CA TRP A 361 -17.37 -0.57 26.32
C TRP A 361 -18.46 0.42 26.77
N ASP A 362 -18.71 1.41 25.91
CA ASP A 362 -19.47 2.64 26.18
C ASP A 362 -19.97 3.30 24.87
N ALA A 363 -20.63 4.45 24.98
CA ALA A 363 -21.13 5.18 23.81
C ALA A 363 -20.02 5.67 22.86
N GLU A 364 -18.82 5.95 23.36
CA GLU A 364 -17.71 6.44 22.52
C GLU A 364 -17.06 5.31 21.71
N SER A 365 -16.77 4.17 22.33
CA SER A 365 -16.29 2.95 21.65
C SER A 365 -17.29 2.47 20.60
N LEU A 366 -18.59 2.58 20.88
CA LEU A 366 -19.65 2.28 19.91
C LEU A 366 -19.57 3.21 18.68
N ALA A 367 -19.37 4.51 18.91
CA ALA A 367 -19.24 5.51 17.83
C ALA A 367 -17.96 5.32 17.00
N ARG A 368 -16.82 5.06 17.65
CA ARG A 368 -15.54 4.73 16.98
C ARG A 368 -15.67 3.45 16.17
N GLY A 369 -16.29 2.41 16.73
CA GLY A 369 -16.56 1.14 16.05
C GLY A 369 -17.40 1.32 14.79
N ARG A 370 -18.44 2.14 14.86
CA ARG A 370 -19.27 2.52 13.69
C ARG A 370 -18.45 3.20 12.60
N GLN A 371 -17.59 4.15 12.97
CA GLN A 371 -16.72 4.87 12.03
C GLN A 371 -15.78 3.91 11.30
N ILE A 372 -15.10 3.04 12.04
CA ILE A 372 -14.12 2.10 11.49
C ILE A 372 -14.82 1.03 10.61
N TYR A 373 -15.95 0.48 11.08
CA TYR A 373 -16.75 -0.47 10.28
C TYR A 373 -17.18 0.12 8.94
N SER A 374 -17.59 1.39 8.94
CA SER A 374 -18.07 2.11 7.76
C SER A 374 -16.99 2.40 6.71
N GLN A 375 -15.70 2.29 7.07
CA GLN A 375 -14.59 2.50 6.12
C GLN A 375 -14.32 1.25 5.27
N LEU A 376 -14.18 0.08 5.90
CA LEU A 376 -13.67 -1.13 5.23
C LEU A 376 -14.55 -2.38 5.41
N CYS A 377 -15.29 -2.52 6.51
CA CYS A 377 -16.07 -3.72 6.80
C CYS A 377 -17.43 -3.72 6.09
N VAL A 378 -18.11 -2.56 6.03
CA VAL A 378 -19.44 -2.39 5.44
C VAL A 378 -19.53 -2.86 3.98
N THR A 379 -18.44 -2.70 3.21
CA THR A 379 -18.34 -3.17 1.82
C THR A 379 -18.67 -4.64 1.69
N CYS A 380 -18.03 -5.48 2.50
CA CYS A 380 -18.20 -6.92 2.42
C CYS A 380 -19.49 -7.37 3.13
N HIS A 381 -19.79 -6.80 4.29
CA HIS A 381 -20.79 -7.35 5.22
C HIS A 381 -22.15 -6.64 5.21
N GLY A 382 -22.26 -5.44 4.64
CA GLY A 382 -23.50 -4.67 4.53
C GLY A 382 -23.89 -3.87 5.77
N THR A 383 -25.12 -3.33 5.76
CA THR A 383 -25.82 -2.75 6.91
C THR A 383 -27.04 -3.63 7.26
N LEU A 384 -27.99 -3.15 8.07
CA LEU A 384 -29.27 -3.86 8.29
C LEU A 384 -30.20 -3.74 7.07
N GLU A 385 -30.05 -2.66 6.30
CA GLU A 385 -30.94 -2.27 5.20
C GLU A 385 -30.34 -2.58 3.82
N LYS A 386 -29.02 -2.74 3.73
CA LYS A 386 -28.29 -2.90 2.46
C LYS A 386 -27.30 -4.05 2.53
N GLU A 387 -27.47 -5.03 1.65
CA GLU A 387 -26.56 -6.16 1.53
C GLU A 387 -25.13 -5.73 1.14
N GLY A 388 -24.12 -6.45 1.66
CA GLY A 388 -22.73 -6.27 1.28
C GLY A 388 -22.41 -6.81 -0.11
N SER A 389 -21.37 -6.29 -0.75
CA SER A 389 -20.99 -6.61 -2.14
C SER A 389 -20.34 -7.99 -2.33
N LEU A 390 -20.05 -8.71 -1.24
CA LEU A 390 -19.46 -10.04 -1.26
C LEU A 390 -20.49 -11.07 -0.76
N PRO A 391 -21.18 -11.82 -1.65
CA PRO A 391 -22.24 -12.76 -1.27
C PRO A 391 -21.80 -13.90 -0.33
N THR A 392 -20.51 -14.17 -0.25
CA THR A 392 -19.90 -15.16 0.66
C THR A 392 -19.51 -14.58 2.02
N ALA A 393 -19.54 -13.25 2.19
CA ALA A 393 -19.38 -12.62 3.49
C ALA A 393 -20.61 -12.86 4.35
N MET A 394 -20.39 -13.06 5.64
CA MET A 394 -21.47 -13.24 6.59
C MET A 394 -22.17 -11.91 6.86
N ARG A 395 -23.48 -11.84 6.60
CA ARG A 395 -24.35 -10.76 7.07
C ARG A 395 -24.49 -10.90 8.59
N PHE A 396 -24.04 -9.92 9.37
CA PHE A 396 -24.02 -10.07 10.82
C PHE A 396 -25.43 -10.21 11.43
N HIS A 397 -26.45 -9.59 10.83
CA HIS A 397 -27.84 -9.61 11.28
C HIS A 397 -28.65 -10.87 10.93
N GLU A 398 -28.09 -11.80 10.14
CA GLU A 398 -28.78 -13.05 9.70
C GLU A 398 -27.89 -14.30 9.83
N GLY A 399 -26.58 -14.14 9.61
CA GLY A 399 -25.65 -15.24 9.44
C GLY A 399 -25.18 -15.89 10.74
N GLN A 400 -24.66 -17.11 10.63
CA GLN A 400 -24.05 -17.85 11.74
C GLN A 400 -22.52 -17.75 11.72
N PHE A 401 -21.93 -17.39 12.85
CA PHE A 401 -20.48 -17.24 13.01
C PHE A 401 -19.78 -18.60 12.96
N ARG A 402 -18.93 -18.80 11.94
CA ARG A 402 -18.21 -20.07 11.73
C ARG A 402 -16.85 -20.15 12.42
N ASN A 403 -16.27 -19.00 12.78
CA ASN A 403 -14.96 -18.90 13.45
C ASN A 403 -15.09 -18.40 14.90
N GLY A 404 -16.18 -18.77 15.59
CA GLY A 404 -16.52 -18.26 16.93
C GLY A 404 -17.29 -16.95 16.91
N LYS A 405 -18.12 -16.74 17.94
CA LYS A 405 -19.10 -15.64 18.05
C LYS A 405 -18.90 -14.74 19.28
N ASP A 406 -18.02 -15.14 20.17
CA ASP A 406 -17.59 -14.34 21.32
C ASP A 406 -16.58 -13.26 20.89
N PRO A 407 -16.47 -12.15 21.64
CA PRO A 407 -15.55 -11.05 21.32
C PRO A 407 -14.10 -11.47 21.09
N TYR A 408 -13.57 -12.47 21.83
CA TYR A 408 -12.17 -12.85 21.68
C TYR A 408 -11.91 -13.64 20.39
N ARG A 409 -12.81 -14.55 20.01
CA ARG A 409 -12.72 -15.25 18.71
C ARG A 409 -13.03 -14.32 17.53
N MET A 410 -13.90 -13.32 17.71
CA MET A 410 -14.07 -12.22 16.74
C MET A 410 -12.78 -11.39 16.60
N PHE A 411 -12.11 -11.05 17.70
CA PHE A 411 -10.79 -10.38 17.70
C PHE A 411 -9.74 -11.24 16.98
N GLN A 412 -9.63 -12.53 17.29
CA GLN A 412 -8.72 -13.44 16.59
C GLN A 412 -9.02 -13.55 15.09
N THR A 413 -10.29 -13.41 14.69
CA THR A 413 -10.68 -13.36 13.26
C THR A 413 -10.22 -12.07 12.58
N LEU A 414 -10.27 -10.92 13.28
CA LEU A 414 -9.68 -9.66 12.80
C LEU A 414 -8.14 -9.71 12.78
N GLU A 415 -7.52 -10.39 13.74
CA GLU A 415 -6.06 -10.50 13.88
C GLU A 415 -5.45 -11.48 12.86
N ARG A 416 -6.13 -12.60 12.57
CA ARG A 416 -5.57 -13.73 11.80
C ARG A 416 -6.28 -13.99 10.46
N GLY A 417 -7.41 -13.34 10.20
CA GLY A 417 -8.27 -13.61 9.07
C GLY A 417 -9.03 -14.95 9.20
N TYR A 418 -9.98 -15.20 8.31
CA TYR A 418 -10.70 -16.48 8.20
C TYR A 418 -11.35 -16.64 6.82
N GLY A 419 -11.13 -17.79 6.15
CA GLY A 419 -11.65 -18.04 4.81
C GLY A 419 -11.15 -17.01 3.80
N LEU A 420 -12.05 -16.17 3.27
CA LEU A 420 -11.72 -15.07 2.36
C LEU A 420 -11.43 -13.74 3.07
N MET A 421 -11.72 -13.64 4.37
CA MET A 421 -11.45 -12.44 5.17
C MET A 421 -9.96 -12.38 5.53
N VAL A 422 -9.26 -11.33 5.09
CA VAL A 422 -7.85 -11.11 5.42
C VAL A 422 -7.66 -10.55 6.84
N PRO A 423 -6.49 -10.76 7.47
CA PRO A 423 -6.09 -10.03 8.67
C PRO A 423 -6.23 -8.51 8.52
N GLN A 424 -6.55 -7.82 9.60
CA GLN A 424 -6.71 -6.37 9.70
C GLN A 424 -5.60 -5.73 10.56
N PRO A 425 -4.31 -5.78 10.13
CA PRO A 425 -3.18 -5.29 10.92
C PRO A 425 -3.11 -3.76 11.01
N GLN A 426 -3.92 -3.03 10.24
CA GLN A 426 -4.02 -1.57 10.29
C GLN A 426 -4.77 -1.05 11.52
N TYR A 427 -5.45 -1.93 12.26
CA TYR A 427 -6.16 -1.58 13.49
C TYR A 427 -5.40 -2.08 14.72
N ASP A 428 -5.30 -1.23 15.74
CA ASP A 428 -4.81 -1.63 17.06
C ASP A 428 -5.82 -2.54 17.78
N THR A 429 -5.44 -3.09 18.94
CA THR A 429 -6.29 -4.04 19.66
C THR A 429 -7.58 -3.36 20.14
N ALA A 430 -7.50 -2.14 20.66
CA ALA A 430 -8.69 -1.39 21.09
C ALA A 430 -9.66 -1.11 19.94
N GLN A 431 -9.16 -0.70 18.77
CA GLN A 431 -9.95 -0.46 17.56
C GLN A 431 -10.67 -1.72 17.06
N LYS A 432 -10.02 -2.89 17.15
CA LYS A 432 -10.69 -4.18 16.85
C LYS A 432 -11.84 -4.44 17.82
N TYR A 433 -11.66 -4.15 19.11
CA TYR A 433 -12.72 -4.26 20.11
C TYR A 433 -13.84 -3.22 19.93
N ASP A 434 -13.54 -1.98 19.50
CA ASP A 434 -14.54 -0.97 19.12
C ASP A 434 -15.42 -1.49 17.96
N ILE A 435 -14.83 -2.08 16.90
CA ILE A 435 -15.59 -2.71 15.79
C ILE A 435 -16.49 -3.83 16.34
N ILE A 436 -15.96 -4.70 17.22
CA ILE A 436 -16.71 -5.81 17.80
C ILE A 436 -17.88 -5.32 18.67
N HIS A 437 -17.68 -4.23 19.42
CA HIS A 437 -18.75 -3.57 20.17
C HIS A 437 -19.88 -3.14 19.24
N TYR A 438 -19.53 -2.40 18.17
CA TYR A 438 -20.48 -1.94 17.17
C TYR A 438 -21.22 -3.06 16.45
N LEU A 439 -20.53 -4.15 16.10
CA LEU A 439 -21.15 -5.35 15.53
C LEU A 439 -22.19 -5.97 16.46
N ARG A 440 -21.85 -6.13 17.73
CA ARG A 440 -22.74 -6.76 18.73
C ARG A 440 -23.98 -5.93 18.99
N GLU A 441 -23.82 -4.63 19.22
CA GLU A 441 -24.93 -3.74 19.58
C GLU A 441 -25.82 -3.39 18.38
N THR A 442 -25.26 -3.27 17.17
CA THR A 442 -26.03 -2.84 15.98
C THR A 442 -26.59 -3.99 15.17
N PHE A 443 -25.88 -5.13 15.08
CA PHE A 443 -26.28 -6.23 14.20
C PHE A 443 -26.72 -7.49 14.93
N LEU A 444 -26.30 -7.72 16.18
CA LEU A 444 -26.65 -8.96 16.90
C LEU A 444 -27.77 -8.75 17.90
N ARG A 445 -27.72 -7.70 18.74
CA ARG A 445 -28.80 -7.37 19.67
C ARG A 445 -30.10 -7.05 18.91
N GLY A 446 -31.23 -7.62 19.33
CA GLY A 446 -32.54 -7.43 18.69
C GLY A 446 -32.73 -8.03 17.29
N SER A 447 -31.66 -8.36 16.55
CA SER A 447 -31.74 -8.88 15.18
C SER A 447 -31.25 -10.33 15.05
N ASN A 448 -30.13 -10.68 15.68
CA ASN A 448 -29.50 -12.01 15.58
C ASN A 448 -29.02 -12.50 16.96
N GLU A 449 -29.93 -12.49 17.94
CA GLU A 449 -29.60 -12.76 19.34
C GLU A 449 -29.02 -14.16 19.57
N SER A 450 -29.35 -15.13 18.71
CA SER A 450 -28.75 -16.47 18.73
C SER A 450 -27.21 -16.45 18.63
N GLN A 451 -26.65 -15.42 17.98
CA GLN A 451 -25.22 -15.24 17.80
C GLN A 451 -24.58 -14.33 18.87
N LEU A 452 -25.38 -13.64 19.69
CA LEU A 452 -24.87 -12.78 20.75
C LEU A 452 -24.39 -13.64 21.94
N SER A 453 -23.08 -13.71 22.16
CA SER A 453 -22.53 -14.39 23.35
C SER A 453 -22.85 -13.62 24.64
N LYS A 454 -23.08 -14.33 25.75
CA LYS A 454 -23.09 -13.75 27.10
C LYS A 454 -21.67 -13.31 27.47
N LEU A 455 -21.55 -12.21 28.22
CA LEU A 455 -20.29 -11.64 28.70
C LEU A 455 -20.40 -11.45 30.22
N ASP A 456 -20.31 -12.56 30.95
CA ASP A 456 -20.26 -12.55 32.41
C ASP A 456 -18.80 -12.63 32.92
N GLU A 457 -18.63 -12.53 34.23
CA GLU A 457 -17.30 -12.57 34.85
C GLU A 457 -16.60 -13.94 34.67
N GLU A 458 -17.33 -15.03 34.46
CA GLU A 458 -16.76 -16.33 34.10
C GLU A 458 -16.09 -16.28 32.71
N TYR A 459 -16.78 -15.71 31.69
CA TYR A 459 -16.17 -15.44 30.39
C TYR A 459 -14.98 -14.48 30.50
N LEU A 460 -15.12 -13.38 31.24
CA LEU A 460 -14.08 -12.35 31.33
C LEU A 460 -12.82 -12.83 32.07
N ALA A 461 -12.94 -13.75 33.03
CA ALA A 461 -11.79 -14.33 33.76
C ALA A 461 -10.92 -15.25 32.89
N LEU A 462 -11.51 -15.88 31.87
CA LEU A 462 -10.81 -16.78 30.93
C LEU A 462 -10.04 -16.04 29.83
N LEU A 463 -10.32 -14.75 29.61
CA LEU A 463 -9.61 -13.94 28.62
C LEU A 463 -8.13 -13.77 28.96
N PRO A 464 -7.21 -13.78 27.97
CA PRO A 464 -5.81 -13.45 28.21
C PRO A 464 -5.66 -12.04 28.79
N ARG A 465 -4.77 -11.91 29.79
CA ARG A 465 -4.42 -10.62 30.38
C ARG A 465 -3.36 -9.89 29.56
N GLY A 466 -3.40 -8.56 29.66
CA GLY A 466 -2.37 -7.69 29.10
C GLY A 466 -1.14 -7.61 29.99
N MET A 467 0.03 -7.54 29.36
CA MET A 467 1.27 -7.14 30.01
C MET A 467 1.25 -5.64 30.35
N THR A 468 1.72 -5.23 31.54
CA THR A 468 1.95 -3.81 31.88
C THR A 468 3.31 -3.31 31.39
N THR A 469 4.27 -4.22 31.18
CA THR A 469 5.61 -3.92 30.66
C THR A 469 5.65 -3.64 29.14
N VAL A 470 4.56 -3.92 28.41
CA VAL A 470 4.44 -3.75 26.96
C VAL A 470 3.22 -2.90 26.62
N GLU A 471 3.42 -1.60 26.44
CA GLU A 471 2.39 -0.73 25.85
C GLU A 471 2.24 -1.02 24.35
N GLU A 472 0.99 -1.24 23.90
CA GLU A 472 0.65 -1.20 22.48
C GLU A 472 0.88 0.23 21.96
N ARG A 473 2.01 0.47 21.28
CA ARG A 473 2.36 1.77 20.71
C ARG A 473 1.27 2.28 19.77
N ARG A 474 0.39 3.15 20.28
CA ARG A 474 -0.44 4.04 19.46
C ARG A 474 0.48 4.93 18.64
N GLY A 475 0.70 4.55 17.39
CA GLY A 475 1.56 5.30 16.48
C GLY A 475 1.05 6.75 16.36
N PRO A 476 1.93 7.76 16.35
CA PRO A 476 1.50 9.12 16.10
C PRO A 476 0.78 9.18 14.76
N LYS A 477 -0.42 9.78 14.73
CA LYS A 477 -1.21 9.99 13.51
C LYS A 477 -0.46 10.95 12.58
N LYS A 478 0.52 10.44 11.83
CA LYS A 478 1.01 11.09 10.61
C LYS A 478 -0.18 11.23 9.67
N ALA A 479 -0.31 12.39 9.03
CA ALA A 479 -1.28 12.54 7.95
C ALA A 479 -1.03 11.47 6.87
N PRO A 480 -2.07 10.90 6.26
CA PRO A 480 -1.90 9.87 5.26
C PRO A 480 -1.19 10.44 4.03
N GLN A 481 -0.44 9.60 3.30
CA GLN A 481 0.46 10.07 2.23
C GLN A 481 -0.25 10.92 1.16
N TYR A 482 -1.50 10.57 0.82
CA TYR A 482 -2.31 11.34 -0.14
C TYR A 482 -2.64 12.77 0.30
N ALA A 483 -2.61 13.07 1.61
CA ALA A 483 -2.83 14.41 2.16
C ALA A 483 -1.51 15.15 2.45
N LEU A 484 -0.37 14.45 2.38
CA LEU A 484 0.97 15.04 2.43
C LEU A 484 1.50 15.41 1.04
N GLN A 485 1.08 14.68 -0.01
CA GLN A 485 1.51 14.89 -1.38
C GLN A 485 1.14 16.28 -1.92
N ASP A 486 2.13 16.97 -2.49
CA ASP A 486 1.97 18.18 -3.27
C ASP A 486 1.61 17.80 -4.71
N TYR A 487 0.34 17.95 -5.09
CA TYR A 487 -0.16 17.65 -6.44
C TYR A 487 0.10 18.79 -7.46
N SER A 488 0.96 19.76 -7.15
CA SER A 488 1.04 21.06 -7.85
C SER A 488 -0.27 21.86 -7.73
N ASN A 489 -0.36 23.03 -8.36
CA ASN A 489 -1.49 23.95 -8.22
C ASN A 489 -2.80 23.46 -8.88
N VAL A 490 -2.74 22.37 -9.66
CA VAL A 490 -3.89 21.81 -10.38
C VAL A 490 -4.02 20.31 -10.14
N LEU A 491 -5.24 19.84 -9.88
CA LEU A 491 -5.60 18.43 -9.75
C LEU A 491 -6.81 18.09 -10.63
N PHE A 492 -6.62 17.13 -11.54
CA PHE A 492 -7.67 16.50 -12.33
C PHE A 492 -8.30 15.35 -11.51
N TRP A 493 -9.58 15.45 -11.19
CA TRP A 493 -10.29 14.45 -10.38
C TRP A 493 -11.82 14.55 -10.47
N THR A 494 -12.54 13.45 -10.26
CA THR A 494 -14.00 13.48 -10.05
C THR A 494 -14.33 14.13 -8.71
N MET A 495 -14.98 15.30 -8.72
CA MET A 495 -15.21 16.10 -7.52
C MET A 495 -16.70 16.34 -7.27
N GLN A 496 -17.19 15.98 -6.09
CA GLN A 496 -18.54 16.35 -5.65
C GLN A 496 -18.57 17.79 -5.17
N VAL A 497 -19.37 18.62 -5.85
CA VAL A 497 -19.67 19.98 -5.41
C VAL A 497 -20.69 19.95 -4.27
N GLU A 498 -21.80 19.25 -4.48
CA GLU A 498 -22.92 19.13 -3.53
C GLU A 498 -23.79 17.90 -3.89
N GLY A 499 -24.95 17.73 -3.23
CA GLY A 499 -25.87 16.62 -3.52
C GLY A 499 -26.38 16.66 -4.97
N GLY A 500 -26.01 15.67 -5.78
CA GLY A 500 -26.41 15.57 -7.19
C GLY A 500 -25.60 16.42 -8.19
N ASN A 501 -24.68 17.28 -7.72
CA ASN A 501 -23.81 18.09 -8.56
C ASN A 501 -22.36 17.61 -8.42
N ILE A 502 -21.88 16.90 -9.44
CA ILE A 502 -20.53 16.31 -9.50
C ILE A 502 -19.86 16.81 -10.79
N ALA A 503 -18.63 17.31 -10.69
CA ALA A 503 -17.74 17.47 -11.82
C ALA A 503 -17.08 16.13 -12.11
N GLN A 504 -17.56 15.39 -13.10
CA GLN A 504 -17.08 14.02 -13.36
C GLN A 504 -15.62 14.02 -13.83
N LYS A 505 -15.23 15.04 -14.60
CA LYS A 505 -13.84 15.33 -14.99
C LYS A 505 -13.46 16.73 -14.51
N GLY A 506 -13.34 16.85 -13.20
CA GLY A 506 -13.02 18.11 -12.54
C GLY A 506 -11.58 18.53 -12.76
N ILE A 507 -11.35 19.79 -13.08
CA ILE A 507 -10.03 20.44 -13.05
C ILE A 507 -10.06 21.42 -11.86
N THR A 508 -9.44 21.02 -10.76
CA THR A 508 -9.39 21.83 -9.54
C THR A 508 -8.12 22.64 -9.50
N ILE A 509 -8.23 23.97 -9.42
CA ILE A 509 -7.10 24.90 -9.47
C ILE A 509 -7.08 25.71 -8.16
N ARG A 510 -5.92 25.75 -7.50
CA ARG A 510 -5.64 26.69 -6.40
C ARG A 510 -5.46 28.09 -6.96
N VAL A 511 -6.08 29.07 -6.31
CA VAL A 511 -6.09 30.47 -6.77
C VAL A 511 -5.64 31.48 -5.71
N ASP A 512 -5.28 31.03 -4.51
CA ASP A 512 -4.49 31.81 -3.54
C ASP A 512 -2.98 31.56 -3.69
N GLU A 513 -2.18 32.61 -3.45
CA GLU A 513 -0.72 32.53 -3.47
C GLU A 513 -0.16 31.68 -2.32
N GLY A 514 0.83 30.83 -2.62
CA GLY A 514 1.65 30.16 -1.61
C GLY A 514 2.23 28.82 -2.06
N PRO A 515 3.17 28.25 -1.29
CA PRO A 515 3.79 26.96 -1.57
C PRO A 515 2.86 25.77 -1.24
N GLY A 516 3.25 24.56 -1.67
CA GLY A 516 2.61 23.29 -1.30
C GLY A 516 1.46 22.83 -2.19
N GLY A 517 1.32 23.42 -3.39
CA GLY A 517 0.34 23.02 -4.38
C GLY A 517 -1.10 23.20 -3.93
N VAL A 518 -2.02 22.48 -4.58
CA VAL A 518 -3.47 22.63 -4.42
C VAL A 518 -3.96 22.23 -3.02
N VAL A 519 -3.28 21.28 -2.37
CA VAL A 519 -3.69 20.77 -1.04
C VAL A 519 -3.42 21.78 0.07
N ALA A 520 -2.41 22.63 -0.09
CA ALA A 520 -2.04 23.69 0.85
C ALA A 520 -2.73 25.04 0.58
N GLY A 521 -3.67 25.09 -0.38
CA GLY A 521 -4.44 26.29 -0.69
C GLY A 521 -5.42 26.69 0.40
N LYS A 522 -6.07 27.83 0.15
CA LYS A 522 -7.20 28.39 0.90
C LYS A 522 -8.34 28.88 0.03
N ALA A 523 -8.12 29.04 -1.28
CA ALA A 523 -9.12 29.41 -2.26
C ALA A 523 -8.94 28.56 -3.54
N TRP A 524 -10.05 28.03 -4.07
CA TRP A 524 -10.03 27.11 -5.21
C TRP A 524 -11.15 27.38 -6.19
N MET A 525 -10.90 27.05 -7.46
CA MET A 525 -11.87 27.04 -8.55
C MET A 525 -11.87 25.67 -9.23
N LEU A 526 -13.05 25.09 -9.43
CA LEU A 526 -13.26 23.78 -10.06
C LEU A 526 -13.97 23.96 -11.39
N TYR A 527 -13.28 23.64 -12.48
CA TYR A 527 -13.89 23.50 -13.80
C TYR A 527 -14.32 22.04 -14.03
N ASP A 528 -15.27 21.81 -14.93
CA ASP A 528 -15.69 20.46 -15.36
C ASP A 528 -15.54 20.36 -16.87
N HIS A 529 -14.50 19.65 -17.34
CA HIS A 529 -14.06 19.76 -18.73
C HIS A 529 -14.95 18.99 -19.72
N ASP A 530 -15.98 18.30 -19.23
CA ASP A 530 -17.06 17.77 -20.07
C ASP A 530 -17.99 18.88 -20.59
N THR A 531 -18.07 20.02 -19.89
CA THR A 531 -18.96 21.16 -20.25
C THR A 531 -18.26 22.52 -20.30
N MET A 532 -16.99 22.58 -19.86
CA MET A 532 -16.25 23.82 -19.55
C MET A 532 -17.01 24.82 -18.65
N ARG A 533 -17.91 24.32 -17.79
CA ARG A 533 -18.47 25.13 -16.70
C ARG A 533 -17.42 25.34 -15.63
N LEU A 534 -17.40 26.52 -15.02
CA LEU A 534 -16.92 26.67 -13.65
C LEU A 534 -17.98 26.03 -12.74
N ALA A 535 -17.72 24.85 -12.20
CA ALA A 535 -18.67 24.11 -11.37
C ALA A 535 -18.76 24.68 -9.95
N ALA A 536 -17.64 25.16 -9.38
CA ALA A 536 -17.60 25.78 -8.06
C ALA A 536 -16.40 26.73 -7.86
N ALA A 537 -16.55 27.67 -6.93
CA ALA A 537 -15.42 28.36 -6.28
C ALA A 537 -15.66 28.38 -4.76
N TRP A 538 -14.62 28.09 -3.96
CA TRP A 538 -14.74 27.95 -2.50
C TRP A 538 -13.49 28.36 -1.75
N THR A 539 -13.66 28.67 -0.46
CA THR A 539 -12.59 29.02 0.47
C THR A 539 -12.62 28.15 1.73
N GLY A 540 -11.49 27.92 2.38
CA GLY A 540 -11.43 27.21 3.67
C GLY A 540 -10.03 26.72 4.06
N ASP A 541 -9.89 26.17 5.26
CA ASP A 541 -8.61 25.65 5.78
C ASP A 541 -8.33 24.17 5.43
N GLN A 542 -9.26 23.51 4.73
CA GLN A 542 -9.10 22.15 4.21
C GLN A 542 -9.58 22.11 2.76
N PHE A 543 -8.70 21.61 1.87
CA PHE A 543 -8.94 21.48 0.44
C PHE A 543 -10.22 20.71 0.10
N VAL A 544 -10.26 19.41 0.44
CA VAL A 544 -11.37 18.49 0.17
C VAL A 544 -11.51 17.45 1.29
N ASP A 545 -12.69 16.85 1.38
CA ASP A 545 -12.89 15.56 2.02
C ASP A 545 -12.37 14.45 1.10
N TRP A 546 -11.30 13.78 1.54
CA TRP A 546 -10.57 12.78 0.76
C TRP A 546 -11.23 11.40 0.69
N ARG A 547 -12.45 11.19 1.21
CA ARG A 547 -13.09 9.86 1.20
C ARG A 547 -13.17 9.26 -0.22
N GLY A 548 -12.68 8.04 -0.37
CA GLY A 548 -12.72 7.24 -1.60
C GLY A 548 -11.53 6.29 -1.72
N ILE A 549 -11.69 5.23 -2.51
CA ILE A 549 -10.72 4.12 -2.63
C ILE A 549 -9.32 4.51 -3.06
N ALA A 550 -9.14 5.58 -3.84
CA ALA A 550 -7.82 6.05 -4.22
C ALA A 550 -6.98 6.58 -3.03
N PHE A 551 -7.66 6.96 -1.95
CA PHE A 551 -7.12 7.69 -0.81
C PHE A 551 -7.29 6.90 0.49
N ASP A 552 -8.46 6.98 1.14
CA ASP A 552 -8.72 6.38 2.45
C ASP A 552 -9.24 4.92 2.39
N GLY A 553 -9.52 4.41 1.18
CA GLY A 553 -10.03 3.05 0.96
C GLY A 553 -11.55 2.91 1.09
N SER A 554 -12.29 3.98 1.44
CA SER A 554 -13.73 3.90 1.67
C SER A 554 -14.52 3.68 0.37
N HIS A 555 -15.51 2.78 0.43
CA HIS A 555 -16.30 2.35 -0.73
C HIS A 555 -17.65 3.08 -0.80
N GLY A 556 -18.10 3.42 -2.01
CA GLY A 556 -19.37 4.12 -2.24
C GLY A 556 -19.37 5.59 -1.82
N THR A 557 -18.24 6.07 -1.29
CA THR A 557 -17.91 7.48 -1.06
C THR A 557 -17.09 8.01 -2.24
N HIS A 558 -16.99 9.34 -2.32
CA HIS A 558 -16.23 10.05 -3.34
C HIS A 558 -15.78 11.41 -2.79
N THR A 559 -14.71 11.96 -3.39
CA THR A 559 -14.05 13.17 -2.94
C THR A 559 -14.97 14.38 -3.08
N SER A 560 -15.07 15.23 -2.05
CA SER A 560 -16.03 16.34 -2.03
C SER A 560 -15.48 17.62 -1.41
N ILE A 561 -16.06 18.76 -1.80
CA ILE A 561 -15.66 20.08 -1.31
C ILE A 561 -15.99 20.23 0.18
N SER A 562 -14.96 20.49 1.01
CA SER A 562 -15.07 20.69 2.46
C SER A 562 -15.25 22.16 2.89
N GLY A 563 -14.94 23.14 2.03
CA GLY A 563 -14.95 24.56 2.38
C GLY A 563 -16.28 25.29 2.16
N GLU A 564 -16.26 26.60 2.45
CA GLU A 564 -17.34 27.53 2.19
C GLU A 564 -17.44 27.83 0.69
N ARG A 565 -18.52 27.39 0.05
CA ARG A 565 -18.79 27.60 -1.37
C ARG A 565 -19.23 29.05 -1.58
N LYS A 566 -18.42 29.82 -2.31
CA LYS A 566 -18.73 31.21 -2.70
C LYS A 566 -19.45 31.28 -4.05
N PHE A 567 -19.28 30.26 -4.89
CA PHE A 567 -19.98 30.10 -6.16
C PHE A 567 -20.23 28.62 -6.45
N VAL A 568 -21.38 28.30 -7.03
CA VAL A 568 -21.76 26.97 -7.51
C VAL A 568 -22.55 27.13 -8.82
N PHE A 569 -22.24 26.32 -9.83
CA PHE A 569 -23.02 26.21 -11.05
C PHE A 569 -23.56 24.77 -11.20
N PRO A 570 -24.82 24.57 -11.65
CA PRO A 570 -25.37 23.23 -11.87
C PRO A 570 -24.61 22.44 -12.94
N ASN A 571 -24.84 21.13 -13.04
CA ASN A 571 -24.23 20.26 -14.05
C ASN A 571 -24.90 20.44 -15.42
N LEU A 572 -24.68 21.60 -16.05
CA LEU A 572 -25.24 22.03 -17.33
C LEU A 572 -24.17 22.73 -18.19
N PRO A 573 -24.36 22.85 -19.52
CA PRO A 573 -23.52 23.68 -20.37
C PRO A 573 -23.47 25.14 -19.89
N MET A 574 -22.27 25.69 -19.75
CA MET A 574 -22.07 27.12 -19.40
C MET A 574 -22.03 28.01 -20.65
N TRP A 575 -21.55 27.49 -21.77
CA TRP A 575 -21.60 28.16 -23.08
C TRP A 575 -22.84 27.72 -23.84
N ALA A 576 -23.51 28.65 -24.52
CA ALA A 576 -24.56 28.31 -25.48
C ALA A 576 -23.95 27.57 -26.68
N ASN A 577 -24.75 26.75 -27.35
CA ASN A 577 -24.35 26.14 -28.61
C ASN A 577 -24.15 27.25 -29.65
N PRO A 578 -22.95 27.39 -30.26
CA PRO A 578 -22.66 28.46 -31.20
C PRO A 578 -23.41 28.32 -32.54
N GLU A 579 -23.99 27.15 -32.83
CA GLU A 579 -24.78 26.90 -34.05
C GLU A 579 -26.29 27.14 -33.83
N THR A 580 -26.84 26.76 -32.67
CA THR A 580 -28.29 26.85 -32.40
C THR A 580 -28.68 27.98 -31.44
N GLY A 581 -27.74 28.47 -30.62
CA GLY A 581 -27.95 29.54 -29.63
C GLY A 581 -28.63 29.10 -28.33
N ASP A 582 -28.89 27.82 -28.13
CA ASP A 582 -29.52 27.27 -26.91
C ASP A 582 -28.50 26.63 -25.94
N TYR A 583 -29.01 25.95 -24.91
CA TYR A 583 -28.24 25.24 -23.88
C TYR A 583 -28.71 23.78 -23.70
N GLU A 584 -29.30 23.16 -24.73
CA GLU A 584 -29.75 21.76 -24.67
C GLU A 584 -28.54 20.83 -24.49
N ASP A 585 -28.54 20.01 -23.44
CA ASP A 585 -27.37 19.21 -23.08
C ASP A 585 -27.20 18.00 -24.00
N LEU A 586 -26.35 18.16 -25.03
CA LEU A 586 -26.07 17.14 -26.05
C LEU A 586 -25.02 16.10 -25.62
N ARG A 587 -24.67 16.02 -24.32
CA ARG A 587 -23.88 14.90 -23.77
C ARG A 587 -24.65 13.59 -23.86
N ILE A 588 -23.95 12.45 -23.77
CA ILE A 588 -24.65 11.16 -23.78
C ILE A 588 -25.52 11.00 -22.54
N SER A 589 -26.78 10.60 -22.73
CA SER A 589 -27.65 10.23 -21.61
C SER A 589 -27.35 8.79 -21.18
N GLY A 590 -26.88 8.61 -19.95
CA GLY A 590 -26.63 7.30 -19.36
C GLY A 590 -27.92 6.52 -19.10
N ARG A 591 -27.81 5.22 -18.84
CA ARG A 591 -28.97 4.34 -18.49
C ARG A 591 -29.68 4.74 -17.18
N ASP A 592 -29.13 5.67 -16.42
CA ASP A 592 -29.74 6.30 -15.24
C ASP A 592 -30.27 7.73 -15.52
N ASN A 593 -30.40 8.10 -16.80
CA ASN A 593 -30.89 9.40 -17.31
C ASN A 593 -30.07 10.62 -16.89
N LYS A 594 -28.76 10.46 -16.64
CA LYS A 594 -27.83 11.56 -16.40
C LYS A 594 -26.92 11.81 -17.60
N PRO A 595 -26.52 13.07 -17.85
CA PRO A 595 -25.55 13.40 -18.90
C PRO A 595 -24.12 13.02 -18.46
N TYR A 596 -23.36 12.43 -19.38
CA TYR A 596 -21.97 12.00 -19.16
C TYR A 596 -21.07 12.25 -20.38
N GLY A 597 -19.76 12.33 -20.17
CA GLY A 597 -18.79 12.54 -21.25
C GLY A 597 -18.83 13.97 -21.81
N PRO A 598 -17.96 14.31 -22.77
CA PRO A 598 -17.81 15.68 -23.24
C PRO A 598 -19.00 16.10 -24.10
N LEU A 599 -19.30 17.41 -24.08
CA LEU A 599 -20.13 18.03 -25.11
C LEU A 599 -19.54 17.79 -26.51
N PRO A 600 -20.36 17.84 -27.58
CA PRO A 600 -19.87 17.74 -28.95
C PRO A 600 -18.71 18.71 -29.21
N GLY A 601 -17.58 18.20 -29.71
CA GLY A 601 -16.35 18.99 -29.83
C GLY A 601 -16.42 20.19 -30.79
N ALA A 602 -17.47 20.28 -31.61
CA ALA A 602 -17.80 21.44 -32.43
C ALA A 602 -18.51 22.56 -31.65
N TRP A 603 -19.12 22.25 -30.50
CA TRP A 603 -19.71 23.21 -29.57
C TRP A 603 -18.67 23.67 -28.55
N VAL A 604 -18.17 22.77 -27.70
CA VAL A 604 -17.10 23.04 -26.73
C VAL A 604 -16.11 21.89 -26.75
N ARG A 605 -14.80 22.21 -26.80
CA ARG A 605 -13.73 21.22 -26.64
C ARG A 605 -12.61 21.76 -25.76
N PHE A 606 -12.40 21.15 -24.61
CA PHE A 606 -11.19 21.33 -23.80
C PHE A 606 -9.95 20.94 -24.64
N ARG A 607 -8.92 21.78 -24.64
CA ARG A 607 -7.69 21.58 -25.42
C ARG A 607 -6.50 21.22 -24.56
N GLY A 608 -6.43 21.75 -23.34
CA GLY A 608 -5.37 21.43 -22.41
C GLY A 608 -5.16 22.50 -21.35
N LEU A 609 -4.15 22.25 -20.53
CA LEU A 609 -3.72 23.14 -19.46
C LEU A 609 -2.28 23.59 -19.75
N ARG A 610 -2.08 24.89 -19.90
CA ARG A 610 -0.76 25.51 -20.11
C ARG A 610 -0.33 26.21 -18.82
N TYR A 611 0.93 26.07 -18.46
CA TYR A 611 1.55 26.86 -17.40
C TYR A 611 2.23 28.08 -18.02
N ALA A 612 1.96 29.25 -17.45
CA ALA A 612 2.36 30.54 -17.98
C ALA A 612 2.88 31.38 -16.81
N GLY A 613 4.20 31.45 -16.64
CA GLY A 613 4.79 31.83 -15.35
C GLY A 613 4.30 30.89 -14.24
N ASP A 614 3.64 31.43 -13.22
CA ASP A 614 3.00 30.67 -12.14
C ASP A 614 1.50 30.38 -12.39
N ASP A 615 0.89 31.02 -13.41
CA ASP A 615 -0.54 30.87 -13.71
C ASP A 615 -0.83 29.55 -14.46
N ALA A 616 -2.02 28.99 -14.21
CA ALA A 616 -2.54 27.83 -14.91
C ALA A 616 -3.63 28.27 -15.91
N VAL A 617 -3.28 28.32 -17.19
CA VAL A 617 -4.14 28.72 -18.30
C VAL A 617 -4.98 27.52 -18.77
N VAL A 618 -6.29 27.60 -18.54
CA VAL A 618 -7.27 26.62 -19.03
C VAL A 618 -7.62 26.97 -20.47
N SER A 619 -7.21 26.13 -21.43
CA SER A 619 -7.36 26.37 -22.87
C SER A 619 -8.45 25.48 -23.48
N TYR A 620 -9.37 26.08 -24.23
CA TYR A 620 -10.46 25.37 -24.90
C TYR A 620 -10.94 26.10 -26.17
N THR A 621 -11.85 25.48 -26.91
CA THR A 621 -12.54 26.12 -28.05
C THR A 621 -14.05 26.13 -27.83
N VAL A 622 -14.71 27.24 -28.16
CA VAL A 622 -16.17 27.38 -28.27
C VAL A 622 -16.50 27.66 -29.73
N GLY A 623 -17.15 26.70 -30.40
CA GLY A 623 -17.21 26.71 -31.86
C GLY A 623 -15.80 26.66 -32.44
N LYS A 624 -15.50 27.65 -33.28
CA LYS A 624 -14.16 27.85 -33.86
C LYS A 624 -13.30 28.88 -33.11
N ARG A 625 -13.86 29.55 -32.08
CA ARG A 625 -13.14 30.58 -31.30
C ARG A 625 -12.36 29.90 -30.19
N LYS A 626 -11.06 30.19 -30.08
CA LYS A 626 -10.23 29.81 -28.92
C LYS A 626 -10.66 30.65 -27.71
N VAL A 627 -10.73 30.02 -26.54
CA VAL A 627 -10.94 30.70 -25.25
C VAL A 627 -9.87 30.21 -24.29
N GLU A 628 -9.26 31.13 -23.58
CA GLU A 628 -8.25 30.85 -22.55
C GLU A 628 -8.65 31.55 -21.27
N GLU A 629 -8.52 30.85 -20.13
CA GLU A 629 -8.90 31.38 -18.82
C GLU A 629 -7.80 31.20 -17.78
N ILE A 630 -7.54 32.26 -17.04
CA ILE A 630 -6.69 32.27 -15.84
C ILE A 630 -7.60 32.50 -14.63
N PRO A 631 -7.82 31.49 -13.77
CA PRO A 631 -8.57 31.64 -12.53
C PRO A 631 -7.71 32.30 -11.45
N GLN A 632 -8.31 33.20 -10.66
CA GLN A 632 -7.63 34.01 -9.64
C GLN A 632 -8.53 34.24 -8.43
N TRP A 633 -7.94 34.59 -7.29
CA TRP A 633 -8.65 35.08 -6.11
C TRP A 633 -7.98 36.33 -5.54
N ASN A 634 -8.78 37.34 -5.25
CA ASN A 634 -8.33 38.61 -4.67
C ASN A 634 -8.66 38.63 -3.18
N ALA A 635 -7.67 38.30 -2.35
CA ALA A 635 -7.80 38.23 -0.90
C ALA A 635 -8.32 39.51 -0.24
N GLY A 636 -8.00 40.69 -0.80
CA GLY A 636 -8.42 41.99 -0.26
C GLY A 636 -9.90 42.31 -0.47
N THR A 637 -10.55 41.68 -1.45
CA THR A 637 -11.98 41.83 -1.76
C THR A 637 -12.80 40.57 -1.45
N GLY A 638 -12.13 39.42 -1.27
CA GLY A 638 -12.76 38.10 -1.20
C GLY A 638 -13.23 37.56 -2.56
N SER A 639 -13.02 38.30 -3.66
CA SER A 639 -13.57 37.98 -4.98
C SER A 639 -12.78 36.89 -5.71
N PHE A 640 -13.49 36.03 -6.44
CA PHE A 640 -12.88 35.18 -7.47
C PHE A 640 -12.93 35.89 -8.81
N VAL A 641 -11.90 35.75 -9.64
CA VAL A 641 -11.82 36.40 -10.95
C VAL A 641 -11.41 35.36 -12.00
N ARG A 642 -12.14 35.32 -13.11
CA ARG A 642 -11.71 34.61 -14.33
C ARG A 642 -11.20 35.67 -15.30
N ILE A 643 -9.89 35.72 -15.52
CA ILE A 643 -9.31 36.54 -16.58
C ILE A 643 -9.42 35.70 -17.86
N MET A 644 -10.23 36.14 -18.82
CA MET A 644 -10.64 35.35 -19.98
C MET A 644 -10.22 36.05 -21.28
N ARG A 645 -9.35 35.41 -22.07
CA ARG A 645 -9.02 35.80 -23.43
C ARG A 645 -9.95 35.08 -24.41
N VAL A 646 -10.84 35.82 -25.05
CA VAL A 646 -11.74 35.30 -26.08
C VAL A 646 -11.17 35.65 -27.46
N GLY A 647 -10.88 34.64 -28.28
CA GLY A 647 -10.33 34.81 -29.62
C GLY A 647 -11.29 35.50 -30.58
N ALA A 648 -10.72 36.05 -31.66
CA ALA A 648 -11.45 36.68 -32.75
C ALA A 648 -12.53 35.77 -33.36
N GLY A 649 -13.62 36.35 -33.86
CA GLY A 649 -14.72 35.61 -34.48
C GLY A 649 -15.85 36.52 -34.96
N LYS A 650 -16.58 36.06 -35.98
CA LYS A 650 -17.67 36.82 -36.63
C LYS A 650 -19.02 36.71 -35.93
N GLU A 651 -19.21 35.67 -35.12
CA GLU A 651 -20.46 35.40 -34.41
C GLU A 651 -20.31 35.69 -32.90
N PRO A 652 -21.37 36.19 -32.24
CA PRO A 652 -21.38 36.36 -30.79
C PRO A 652 -21.33 35.00 -30.07
N LEU A 653 -20.68 34.94 -28.91
CA LEU A 653 -20.78 33.80 -28.00
C LEU A 653 -21.62 34.18 -26.79
N ARG A 654 -22.51 33.30 -26.36
CA ARG A 654 -23.33 33.49 -25.14
C ARG A 654 -22.85 32.55 -24.05
N MET A 655 -22.65 33.07 -22.84
CA MET A 655 -22.21 32.29 -21.68
C MET A 655 -23.07 32.62 -20.46
N LYS A 656 -23.53 31.60 -19.74
CA LYS A 656 -24.13 31.79 -18.42
C LYS A 656 -23.08 32.22 -17.41
N LEU A 657 -23.37 33.31 -16.71
CA LEU A 657 -22.60 33.77 -15.55
C LEU A 657 -23.06 33.03 -14.29
N GLU A 658 -24.37 32.80 -14.22
CA GLU A 658 -25.09 32.08 -13.18
C GLU A 658 -26.36 31.46 -13.81
N THR A 659 -27.17 30.73 -13.06
CA THR A 659 -28.33 29.99 -13.62
C THR A 659 -29.31 30.90 -14.39
N ALA A 660 -29.48 32.15 -13.93
CA ALA A 660 -30.46 33.12 -14.42
C ALA A 660 -29.87 34.33 -15.20
N ALA A 661 -28.55 34.50 -15.26
CA ALA A 661 -27.91 35.61 -15.98
C ALA A 661 -26.85 35.13 -16.97
N GLU A 662 -26.78 35.80 -18.12
CA GLU A 662 -25.85 35.49 -19.21
C GLU A 662 -25.11 36.74 -19.68
N HIS A 663 -23.98 36.52 -20.34
CA HIS A 663 -23.20 37.54 -21.03
C HIS A 663 -23.07 37.18 -22.51
N ILE A 664 -23.07 38.21 -23.37
CA ILE A 664 -22.86 38.09 -24.81
C ILE A 664 -21.50 38.68 -25.15
N PHE A 665 -20.53 37.82 -25.45
CA PHE A 665 -19.25 38.22 -26.01
C PHE A 665 -19.46 38.57 -27.49
N PRO A 666 -19.21 39.81 -27.93
CA PRO A 666 -19.50 40.23 -29.30
C PRO A 666 -18.62 39.54 -30.35
N PRO A 667 -18.98 39.66 -31.64
CA PRO A 667 -18.03 39.54 -32.74
C PRO A 667 -16.86 40.51 -32.55
N GLU A 668 -15.64 40.04 -32.78
CA GLU A 668 -14.41 40.82 -32.62
C GLU A 668 -13.40 40.39 -33.70
N GLU A 669 -12.71 41.35 -34.34
CA GLU A 669 -11.69 41.04 -35.35
C GLU A 669 -10.36 40.54 -34.73
N ASN A 670 -10.12 40.88 -33.47
CA ASN A 670 -8.91 40.52 -32.72
C ASN A 670 -9.31 39.81 -31.41
N PRO A 671 -8.41 39.02 -30.78
CA PRO A 671 -8.63 38.54 -29.42
C PRO A 671 -8.87 39.68 -28.44
N ARG A 672 -9.72 39.44 -27.43
CA ARG A 672 -10.04 40.43 -26.41
C ARG A 672 -10.10 39.79 -25.03
N VAL A 673 -9.53 40.47 -24.04
CA VAL A 673 -9.53 40.02 -22.64
C VAL A 673 -10.65 40.68 -21.85
N TYR A 674 -11.27 39.87 -21.00
CA TYR A 674 -12.35 40.22 -20.08
C TYR A 674 -12.02 39.73 -18.67
N ARG A 675 -12.59 40.37 -17.66
CA ARG A 675 -12.55 39.91 -16.26
C ARG A 675 -13.96 39.55 -15.84
N ILE A 676 -14.19 38.29 -15.48
CA ILE A 676 -15.45 37.84 -14.89
C ILE A 676 -15.23 37.83 -13.37
N ILE A 677 -15.79 38.80 -12.68
CA ILE A 677 -15.64 38.98 -11.23
C ILE A 677 -16.83 38.31 -10.53
N ILE A 678 -16.53 37.44 -9.58
CA ILE A 678 -17.48 36.62 -8.82
C ILE A 678 -17.42 37.06 -7.35
N ASN A 679 -18.49 37.74 -6.94
CA ASN A 679 -18.79 38.18 -5.56
C ASN A 679 -20.24 37.75 -5.23
N GLU A 680 -20.98 38.54 -4.45
CA GLU A 680 -22.43 38.42 -4.28
C GLU A 680 -23.22 38.44 -5.62
N THR A 681 -22.62 39.02 -6.67
CA THR A 681 -23.12 39.02 -8.05
C THR A 681 -21.97 38.71 -8.99
N VAL A 682 -22.26 38.08 -10.13
CA VAL A 682 -21.26 37.84 -11.19
C VAL A 682 -21.33 38.96 -12.22
N ARG A 683 -20.18 39.56 -12.56
CA ARG A 683 -20.08 40.70 -13.48
C ARG A 683 -18.98 40.49 -14.50
N VAL A 684 -19.13 41.07 -15.69
CA VAL A 684 -18.11 41.03 -16.74
C VAL A 684 -17.62 42.44 -17.03
N GLU A 685 -16.31 42.62 -16.92
CA GLU A 685 -15.59 43.86 -17.16
C GLU A 685 -14.54 43.65 -18.26
N ALA A 686 -14.01 44.75 -18.81
CA ALA A 686 -12.88 44.66 -19.73
C ALA A 686 -11.59 44.27 -18.99
N GLY A 687 -10.64 43.65 -19.68
CA GLY A 687 -9.31 43.35 -19.13
C GLY A 687 -8.58 44.59 -18.63
N GLU A 688 -7.84 44.44 -17.54
CA GLU A 688 -6.99 45.49 -16.97
C GLU A 688 -5.65 45.61 -17.73
N PRO A 689 -4.96 46.77 -17.66
CA PRO A 689 -3.63 46.94 -18.24
C PRO A 689 -2.61 45.95 -17.64
N GLY A 690 -2.31 44.89 -18.40
CA GLY A 690 -1.40 43.83 -17.99
C GLY A 690 -1.99 42.42 -18.11
N ASP A 691 -3.32 42.27 -18.11
CA ASP A 691 -3.97 40.95 -18.15
C ASP A 691 -3.60 40.15 -19.40
N GLU A 692 -3.49 40.80 -20.57
CA GLU A 692 -3.03 40.15 -21.82
C GLU A 692 -1.65 39.49 -21.66
N LYS A 693 -0.75 40.11 -20.88
CA LYS A 693 0.62 39.60 -20.67
C LYS A 693 0.69 38.38 -19.75
N ARG A 694 -0.43 37.94 -19.15
CA ARG A 694 -0.48 36.76 -18.28
C ARG A 694 -0.66 35.45 -19.05
N PHE A 695 -1.14 35.50 -20.29
CA PHE A 695 -1.42 34.29 -21.07
C PHE A 695 -0.20 33.68 -21.74
N ASP A 696 0.77 34.51 -22.15
CA ASP A 696 1.96 34.09 -22.90
C ASP A 696 3.35 34.45 -22.27
N PRO A 697 3.54 34.59 -20.94
CA PRO A 697 4.88 34.61 -20.35
C PRO A 697 5.53 33.22 -20.41
N GLU A 698 6.87 33.19 -20.47
CA GLU A 698 7.66 31.97 -20.36
C GLU A 698 7.27 31.16 -19.11
N PRO A 699 7.12 29.82 -19.21
CA PRO A 699 6.81 28.97 -18.07
C PRO A 699 7.84 29.09 -16.94
N GLY A 700 7.35 29.19 -15.70
CA GLY A 700 8.21 29.13 -14.52
C GLY A 700 8.61 27.69 -14.19
N ARG A 701 9.84 27.49 -13.70
CA ARG A 701 10.30 26.17 -13.26
C ARG A 701 9.61 25.75 -11.95
N ARG A 702 8.91 24.63 -11.95
CA ARG A 702 8.05 24.17 -10.83
C ARG A 702 8.63 23.00 -10.04
N PHE A 703 9.51 22.19 -10.64
CA PHE A 703 10.09 21.01 -10.03
C PHE A 703 11.64 21.12 -9.90
N PRO A 704 12.14 22.05 -9.07
CA PRO A 704 13.57 22.29 -8.93
C PRO A 704 14.33 21.07 -8.39
N GLY A 705 15.37 20.67 -9.12
CA GLY A 705 16.32 19.63 -8.73
C GLY A 705 16.06 18.26 -9.35
N ARG A 706 16.82 17.26 -8.89
CA ARG A 706 16.63 15.83 -9.21
C ARG A 706 16.84 15.03 -7.94
N LEU A 707 16.08 13.96 -7.77
CA LEU A 707 16.25 13.01 -6.67
C LEU A 707 17.14 11.86 -7.15
N VAL A 708 17.99 11.34 -6.25
CA VAL A 708 18.96 10.30 -6.60
C VAL A 708 18.68 9.07 -5.75
N THR A 709 18.58 7.91 -6.39
CA THR A 709 18.48 6.62 -5.71
C THR A 709 19.52 5.65 -6.24
N THR A 710 19.94 4.69 -5.44
CA THR A 710 20.96 3.70 -5.83
C THR A 710 20.28 2.41 -6.27
N ILE A 711 20.68 1.86 -7.42
CA ILE A 711 20.23 0.55 -7.91
C ILE A 711 20.63 -0.52 -6.88
N VAL A 712 19.73 -1.47 -6.59
CA VAL A 712 20.01 -2.62 -5.72
C VAL A 712 19.98 -3.88 -6.58
N PRO A 713 21.15 -4.41 -7.01
CA PRO A 713 21.21 -5.60 -7.85
C PRO A 713 20.66 -6.84 -7.14
N GLY A 714 19.95 -7.68 -7.90
CA GLY A 714 19.47 -8.97 -7.43
C GLY A 714 20.55 -10.05 -7.43
N ALA A 715 20.45 -11.00 -6.49
CA ALA A 715 21.32 -12.17 -6.46
C ALA A 715 21.04 -13.11 -7.65
N GLU A 716 22.09 -13.65 -8.26
CA GLU A 716 21.99 -14.51 -9.46
C GLU A 716 21.89 -16.00 -9.11
N GLU A 717 21.09 -16.35 -8.10
CA GLU A 717 20.98 -17.74 -7.62
C GLU A 717 20.22 -18.63 -8.62
N GLY A 718 19.10 -18.13 -9.17
CA GLY A 718 18.25 -18.82 -10.13
C GLY A 718 18.40 -18.37 -11.59
N PRO A 719 17.51 -18.80 -12.50
CA PRO A 719 17.46 -18.38 -13.90
C PRO A 719 17.08 -16.90 -14.10
N PHE A 720 16.49 -16.27 -13.08
CA PHE A 720 16.20 -14.85 -13.04
C PHE A 720 16.78 -14.20 -11.79
N ALA A 721 17.28 -12.98 -11.93
CA ALA A 721 17.65 -12.08 -10.85
C ALA A 721 16.77 -10.82 -10.92
N ILE A 722 16.32 -10.31 -9.77
CA ILE A 722 15.51 -9.09 -9.69
C ILE A 722 16.34 -7.96 -9.09
N ASP A 723 16.70 -6.98 -9.92
CA ASP A 723 17.24 -5.71 -9.43
C ASP A 723 16.07 -4.80 -9.03
N VAL A 724 16.16 -4.18 -7.85
CA VAL A 724 15.25 -3.10 -7.46
C VAL A 724 15.81 -1.79 -7.99
N LEU A 725 14.95 -1.00 -8.63
CA LEU A 725 15.24 0.34 -9.13
C LEU A 725 14.47 1.33 -8.22
N PRO A 726 15.03 1.74 -7.06
CA PRO A 726 14.20 2.30 -6.00
C PRO A 726 13.63 3.66 -6.43
N THR A 727 12.32 3.84 -6.26
CA THR A 727 11.68 5.14 -6.39
C THR A 727 12.07 6.03 -5.21
N PRO A 728 12.19 7.36 -5.37
CA PRO A 728 12.52 8.26 -4.26
C PRO A 728 11.53 8.10 -3.09
N PRO A 729 11.99 7.80 -1.86
CA PRO A 729 11.09 7.55 -0.75
C PRO A 729 10.40 8.86 -0.32
N PRO A 730 9.13 8.85 0.12
CA PRO A 730 8.41 10.08 0.43
C PRO A 730 9.10 10.99 1.46
N SER A 731 9.84 10.43 2.42
CA SER A 731 10.63 11.20 3.40
C SER A 731 11.76 12.05 2.79
N GLU A 732 12.25 11.69 1.61
CA GLU A 732 13.33 12.38 0.88
C GLU A 732 12.79 13.10 -0.37
N ASN A 733 11.50 12.91 -0.68
CA ASN A 733 10.81 13.54 -1.80
C ASN A 733 10.25 14.91 -1.35
N PRO A 734 10.72 16.05 -1.91
CA PRO A 734 10.26 17.39 -1.51
C PRO A 734 8.75 17.59 -1.69
N TRP A 735 8.17 16.91 -2.68
CA TRP A 735 6.74 16.98 -3.01
C TRP A 735 5.91 15.91 -2.31
N GLN A 736 6.51 15.11 -1.42
CA GLN A 736 5.85 13.99 -0.73
C GLN A 736 5.12 13.03 -1.69
N SER A 737 5.61 12.91 -2.94
CA SER A 737 4.91 12.16 -3.98
C SER A 737 4.74 10.70 -3.58
N TRP A 738 3.50 10.21 -3.67
CA TRP A 738 3.24 8.81 -3.43
C TRP A 738 3.62 8.02 -4.68
N MET A 739 4.82 7.43 -4.67
CA MET A 739 5.44 6.73 -5.81
C MET A 739 4.78 5.38 -6.17
N ARG A 740 3.44 5.35 -6.26
CA ARG A 740 2.61 4.22 -6.72
C ARG A 740 2.68 4.10 -8.24
N THR A 741 3.81 3.61 -8.73
CA THR A 741 4.14 3.48 -10.16
C THR A 741 3.16 2.55 -10.89
N SER A 742 2.61 3.04 -12.00
CA SER A 742 1.44 2.44 -12.67
C SER A 742 1.58 2.24 -14.18
N GLY A 743 2.56 2.89 -14.80
CA GLY A 743 2.91 2.72 -16.21
C GLY A 743 4.23 3.40 -16.54
N PHE A 744 4.92 2.90 -17.56
CA PHE A 744 6.19 3.46 -18.01
C PHE A 744 6.50 3.08 -19.46
N ASP A 745 7.43 3.81 -20.06
CA ASP A 745 8.02 3.49 -21.35
C ASP A 745 9.44 4.06 -21.47
N PHE A 746 10.22 3.56 -22.43
CA PHE A 746 11.60 3.98 -22.67
C PHE A 746 11.70 5.07 -23.74
N PHE A 747 12.61 6.03 -23.53
CA PHE A 747 13.06 6.90 -24.62
C PHE A 747 13.99 6.12 -25.57
N GLU A 748 14.24 6.68 -26.74
CA GLU A 748 15.15 6.11 -27.74
C GLU A 748 16.53 5.78 -27.12
N GLY A 749 17.05 4.58 -27.42
CA GLY A 749 18.30 4.08 -26.84
C GLY A 749 18.22 3.61 -25.39
N GLY A 750 17.06 3.72 -24.71
CA GLY A 750 16.79 3.06 -23.42
C GLY A 750 17.38 3.70 -22.16
N LYS A 751 18.34 4.62 -22.29
CA LYS A 751 19.04 5.27 -21.16
C LYS A 751 18.15 5.98 -20.13
N SER A 752 16.95 6.38 -20.56
CA SER A 752 15.96 7.04 -19.71
C SER A 752 14.58 6.44 -19.95
N ALA A 753 13.73 6.46 -18.92
CA ALA A 753 12.33 6.07 -18.99
C ALA A 753 11.42 7.17 -18.45
N ALA A 754 10.22 7.33 -19.02
CA ALA A 754 9.15 8.10 -18.41
C ALA A 754 8.24 7.15 -17.61
N ILE A 755 7.87 7.53 -16.38
CA ILE A 755 7.11 6.70 -15.44
C ILE A 755 5.97 7.52 -14.82
N CYS A 756 4.73 7.03 -14.90
CA CYS A 756 3.59 7.64 -14.24
C CYS A 756 3.22 6.96 -12.90
N THR A 757 2.63 7.72 -11.98
CA THR A 757 2.07 7.21 -10.73
C THR A 757 0.54 7.33 -10.72
N TRP A 758 -0.13 6.44 -10.00
CA TRP A 758 -1.59 6.47 -9.86
C TRP A 758 -2.14 7.72 -9.14
N ASN A 759 -1.27 8.49 -8.47
CA ASN A 759 -1.60 9.76 -7.84
C ASN A 759 -1.47 10.97 -8.78
N GLY A 760 -1.12 10.77 -10.06
CA GLY A 760 -1.14 11.84 -11.06
C GLY A 760 0.21 12.43 -11.45
N ASP A 761 1.31 11.88 -10.94
CA ASP A 761 2.64 12.34 -11.28
C ASP A 761 3.20 11.64 -12.53
N VAL A 762 4.06 12.34 -13.25
CA VAL A 762 4.97 11.76 -14.25
C VAL A 762 6.39 12.20 -13.96
N TRP A 763 7.30 11.24 -14.05
CA TRP A 763 8.73 11.39 -13.78
C TRP A 763 9.53 10.91 -14.98
N ILE A 764 10.67 11.53 -15.27
CA ILE A 764 11.71 10.92 -16.08
C ILE A 764 12.80 10.40 -15.14
N VAL A 765 13.23 9.16 -15.36
CA VAL A 765 14.38 8.55 -14.68
C VAL A 765 15.51 8.29 -15.67
N ASP A 766 16.68 8.85 -15.40
CA ASP A 766 17.91 8.63 -16.18
C ASP A 766 18.79 7.56 -15.51
N GLY A 767 19.49 6.75 -16.32
CA GLY A 767 20.45 5.73 -15.87
C GLY A 767 19.86 4.33 -15.67
N VAL A 768 18.64 4.09 -16.18
CA VAL A 768 17.97 2.78 -16.06
C VAL A 768 18.69 1.67 -16.82
N ASP A 769 19.47 2.01 -17.84
CA ASP A 769 20.28 1.11 -18.68
C ASP A 769 21.45 0.46 -17.93
N ARG A 770 21.77 0.92 -16.70
CA ARG A 770 22.94 0.48 -15.94
C ARG A 770 22.63 -0.72 -15.06
N SER A 771 23.57 -1.66 -14.96
CA SER A 771 23.52 -2.78 -14.00
C SER A 771 23.62 -2.31 -12.54
N GLU A 772 24.37 -1.24 -12.30
CA GLU A 772 24.70 -0.71 -10.97
C GLU A 772 24.85 0.83 -10.98
N GLY A 773 25.01 1.42 -9.79
CA GLY A 773 25.16 2.86 -9.61
C GLY A 773 23.86 3.56 -9.28
N VAL A 774 23.66 4.77 -9.81
CA VAL A 774 22.55 5.66 -9.40
C VAL A 774 21.58 5.98 -10.54
N LEU A 775 20.31 6.10 -10.15
CA LEU A 775 19.19 6.61 -10.94
C LEU A 775 18.97 8.08 -10.61
N GLN A 776 18.67 8.91 -11.62
CA GLN A 776 18.31 10.31 -11.42
C GLN A 776 16.85 10.55 -11.82
N TRP A 777 16.03 10.95 -10.86
CA TRP A 777 14.60 11.17 -11.02
C TRP A 777 14.29 12.67 -11.11
N GLN A 778 13.68 13.10 -12.21
CA GLN A 778 13.14 14.44 -12.40
C GLN A 778 11.61 14.33 -12.48
N ARG A 779 10.88 15.07 -11.64
CA ARG A 779 9.42 15.21 -11.76
C ARG A 779 9.14 16.15 -12.92
N ILE A 780 8.21 15.79 -13.80
CA ILE A 780 7.94 16.57 -15.02
C ILE A 780 6.49 17.05 -15.08
N CYS A 781 5.54 16.26 -14.54
CA CYS A 781 4.13 16.57 -14.51
C CYS A 781 3.52 16.07 -13.19
N SER A 782 2.40 16.67 -12.79
CA SER A 782 1.69 16.40 -11.54
C SER A 782 0.19 16.63 -11.71
N GLY A 783 -0.62 16.00 -10.85
CA GLY A 783 -2.05 16.26 -10.75
C GLY A 783 -2.94 15.59 -11.80
N LEU A 784 -2.42 14.67 -12.63
CA LEU A 784 -3.22 13.95 -13.63
C LEU A 784 -4.21 12.94 -12.99
N PHE A 785 -5.34 12.65 -13.64
CA PHE A 785 -6.39 11.83 -13.03
C PHE A 785 -6.13 10.33 -13.18
N GLN A 786 -5.64 9.69 -12.12
CA GLN A 786 -5.40 8.24 -12.04
C GLN A 786 -4.66 7.64 -13.26
N PRO A 787 -3.44 8.10 -13.62
CA PRO A 787 -2.63 7.46 -14.64
C PRO A 787 -2.47 5.96 -14.39
N LEU A 788 -2.80 5.16 -15.40
CA LEU A 788 -2.72 3.69 -15.39
C LEU A 788 -2.15 3.15 -16.70
N GLY A 789 -1.40 4.00 -17.42
CA GLY A 789 -0.74 3.68 -18.68
C GLY A 789 0.12 4.84 -19.19
N LEU A 790 1.23 4.52 -19.85
CA LEU A 790 2.12 5.48 -20.49
C LEU A 790 2.72 4.86 -21.75
N ARG A 791 2.86 5.65 -22.82
CA ARG A 791 3.63 5.30 -24.03
C ARG A 791 4.49 6.47 -24.48
N ILE A 792 5.67 6.19 -25.02
CA ILE A 792 6.47 7.15 -25.77
C ILE A 792 6.31 6.83 -27.26
N VAL A 793 5.88 7.82 -28.04
CA VAL A 793 5.70 7.71 -29.50
C VAL A 793 6.38 8.92 -30.13
N GLU A 794 7.33 8.68 -31.05
CA GLU A 794 8.15 9.73 -31.68
C GLU A 794 8.82 10.68 -30.65
N GLY A 795 9.28 10.12 -29.52
CA GLY A 795 9.89 10.86 -28.41
C GLY A 795 8.91 11.62 -27.50
N LYS A 796 7.62 11.69 -27.86
CA LYS A 796 6.57 12.38 -27.10
C LYS A 796 5.92 11.47 -26.07
N ILE A 797 5.57 12.01 -24.90
CA ILE A 797 5.00 11.25 -23.78
C ILE A 797 3.46 11.33 -23.83
N TYR A 798 2.83 10.17 -23.99
CA TYR A 798 1.37 10.00 -23.91
C TYR A 798 1.02 9.25 -22.62
N VAL A 799 0.07 9.79 -21.85
CA VAL A 799 -0.36 9.25 -20.55
C VAL A 799 -1.84 8.88 -20.61
N GLY A 800 -2.15 7.62 -20.33
CA GLY A 800 -3.52 7.13 -20.20
C GLY A 800 -4.06 7.44 -18.80
N CYS A 801 -4.86 8.49 -18.70
CA CYS A 801 -5.59 8.89 -17.50
C CYS A 801 -7.03 8.35 -17.55
N ARG A 802 -7.80 8.56 -16.47
CA ARG A 802 -9.21 8.12 -16.40
C ARG A 802 -10.16 8.97 -17.25
N ASP A 803 -9.79 10.23 -17.48
CA ASP A 803 -10.56 11.30 -18.11
C ASP A 803 -10.09 11.66 -19.54
N MET A 804 -8.83 11.39 -19.85
CA MET A 804 -8.20 11.70 -21.15
C MET A 804 -6.96 10.82 -21.43
N ILE A 805 -6.53 10.81 -22.69
CA ILE A 805 -5.12 10.63 -23.03
C ILE A 805 -4.48 12.02 -23.04
N ALA A 806 -3.55 12.26 -22.12
CA ALA A 806 -2.77 13.49 -22.05
C ALA A 806 -1.48 13.35 -22.86
N LEU A 807 -1.15 14.38 -23.64
CA LEU A 807 0.13 14.53 -24.35
C LEU A 807 0.91 15.65 -23.65
N LEU A 808 2.13 15.33 -23.20
CA LEU A 808 2.96 16.24 -22.42
C LEU A 808 4.00 16.93 -23.30
N HIS A 809 4.00 18.26 -23.30
CA HIS A 809 4.98 19.09 -24.01
C HIS A 809 5.90 19.83 -23.04
N ASP A 810 7.20 19.79 -23.36
CA ASP A 810 8.26 20.64 -22.84
C ASP A 810 8.54 21.69 -23.94
N GLU A 811 8.33 22.97 -23.64
CA GLU A 811 8.43 24.06 -24.62
C GLU A 811 9.69 24.89 -24.44
N ASN A 812 10.29 24.88 -23.24
CA ASN A 812 11.48 25.65 -22.90
C ASN A 812 12.79 24.82 -22.85
N GLY A 813 12.70 23.49 -22.84
CA GLY A 813 13.82 22.54 -22.86
C GLY A 813 14.37 22.13 -21.49
N ASP A 814 13.69 22.46 -20.37
CA ASP A 814 14.14 22.10 -19.01
C ASP A 814 13.70 20.68 -18.55
N ARG A 815 12.91 19.99 -19.40
CA ARG A 815 12.27 18.68 -19.20
C ARG A 815 11.04 18.68 -18.29
N GLU A 816 10.54 19.81 -17.82
CA GLU A 816 9.24 19.91 -17.16
C GLU A 816 8.10 20.04 -18.20
N THR A 817 6.86 19.76 -17.84
CA THR A 817 5.71 19.82 -18.76
C THR A 817 5.01 21.16 -18.70
N ASP A 818 5.28 22.02 -19.68
CA ASP A 818 4.69 23.36 -19.81
C ASP A 818 3.24 23.33 -20.31
N TYR A 819 2.92 22.39 -21.20
CA TYR A 819 1.58 22.22 -21.75
C TYR A 819 1.13 20.75 -21.68
N VAL A 820 0.05 20.52 -20.93
CA VAL A 820 -0.68 19.24 -20.88
C VAL A 820 -1.79 19.32 -21.93
N GLU A 821 -1.52 18.80 -23.13
CA GLU A 821 -2.49 18.75 -24.22
C GLU A 821 -3.47 17.59 -24.05
N VAL A 822 -4.74 17.84 -24.36
CA VAL A 822 -5.76 16.80 -24.54
C VAL A 822 -5.63 16.20 -25.94
N PHE A 823 -4.90 15.09 -26.04
CA PHE A 823 -4.88 14.30 -27.27
C PHE A 823 -6.28 13.73 -27.55
N ASN A 824 -6.90 13.09 -26.54
CA ASN A 824 -8.29 12.64 -26.60
C ASN A 824 -8.96 12.70 -25.22
N ASN A 825 -10.22 13.12 -25.15
CA ASN A 825 -11.01 13.13 -23.91
C ASN A 825 -12.43 12.53 -24.06
N ASP A 826 -12.65 11.64 -25.03
CA ASP A 826 -13.94 10.93 -25.24
C ASP A 826 -14.32 10.00 -24.08
N HIS A 827 -13.43 9.84 -23.10
CA HIS A 827 -13.62 8.98 -21.94
C HIS A 827 -14.94 9.33 -21.24
N GLN A 828 -15.79 8.36 -20.98
CA GLN A 828 -17.06 8.59 -20.29
C GLN A 828 -16.85 8.25 -18.81
N VAL A 829 -16.79 9.26 -17.93
CA VAL A 829 -16.46 9.11 -16.50
C VAL A 829 -17.69 9.29 -15.62
N THR A 830 -17.80 8.50 -14.55
CA THR A 830 -18.86 8.53 -13.55
C THR A 830 -18.27 8.63 -12.14
N GLU A 831 -19.13 8.75 -11.13
CA GLU A 831 -18.73 8.76 -9.72
C GLU A 831 -18.34 7.36 -9.20
N HIS A 832 -18.48 6.31 -10.01
CA HIS A 832 -18.19 4.94 -9.59
C HIS A 832 -16.68 4.70 -9.49
N PHE A 833 -16.19 4.16 -8.37
CA PHE A 833 -14.74 4.02 -8.13
C PHE A 833 -13.98 3.01 -9.03
N HIS A 834 -14.69 2.03 -9.60
CA HIS A 834 -14.11 0.80 -10.19
C HIS A 834 -14.10 0.77 -11.74
N GLU A 835 -14.18 1.91 -12.41
CA GLU A 835 -14.22 2.00 -13.89
C GLU A 835 -12.85 2.41 -14.48
N PHE A 836 -11.77 1.84 -13.95
CA PHE A 836 -10.40 2.16 -14.35
C PHE A 836 -10.18 2.08 -15.86
N ALA A 837 -9.47 3.07 -16.41
CA ALA A 837 -8.92 3.07 -17.76
C ALA A 837 -7.51 2.46 -17.72
N MET A 838 -7.36 1.22 -18.19
CA MET A 838 -6.13 0.43 -18.09
C MET A 838 -5.47 0.34 -19.46
N GLY A 839 -4.25 0.85 -19.57
CA GLY A 839 -3.52 0.96 -20.82
C GLY A 839 -2.01 1.17 -20.59
N LEU A 840 -1.25 1.74 -21.51
CA LEU A 840 -1.62 2.24 -22.82
C LEU A 840 -0.79 1.47 -23.85
N GLN A 841 -1.41 1.08 -24.97
CA GLN A 841 -0.74 0.44 -26.10
C GLN A 841 -0.88 1.30 -27.35
N THR A 842 -0.02 1.08 -28.33
CA THR A 842 -0.10 1.69 -29.67
C THR A 842 0.24 0.66 -30.74
N ASP A 843 -0.37 0.78 -31.91
CA ASP A 843 0.03 0.05 -33.11
C ASP A 843 1.02 0.86 -33.98
N ASP A 844 1.49 0.25 -35.07
CA ASP A 844 2.38 0.87 -36.06
C ASP A 844 1.66 1.90 -36.96
N GLU A 845 0.32 1.95 -36.95
CA GLU A 845 -0.44 3.04 -37.58
C GLU A 845 -0.49 4.31 -36.71
N GLY A 846 -0.13 4.19 -35.42
CA GLY A 846 -0.19 5.24 -34.41
C GLY A 846 -1.52 5.33 -33.65
N ASN A 847 -2.43 4.37 -33.79
CA ASN A 847 -3.66 4.32 -32.99
C ASN A 847 -3.34 3.86 -31.56
N PHE A 848 -4.04 4.39 -30.57
CA PHE A 848 -3.85 4.07 -29.15
C PHE A 848 -4.94 3.15 -28.61
N TYR A 849 -4.59 2.26 -27.68
CA TYR A 849 -5.50 1.23 -27.14
C TYR A 849 -5.46 1.15 -25.62
N TYR A 850 -6.65 1.02 -25.02
CA TYR A 850 -6.84 0.85 -23.58
C TYR A 850 -8.18 0.12 -23.31
N ALA A 851 -8.32 -0.48 -22.13
CA ALA A 851 -9.57 -1.11 -21.69
C ALA A 851 -10.19 -0.31 -20.54
N LYS A 852 -11.51 -0.17 -20.52
CA LYS A 852 -12.22 0.49 -19.42
C LYS A 852 -13.10 -0.50 -18.67
N SER A 853 -12.87 -0.61 -17.36
CA SER A 853 -13.59 -1.55 -16.49
C SER A 853 -15.09 -1.22 -16.37
N ALA A 854 -15.90 -2.24 -16.04
CA ALA A 854 -17.30 -2.07 -15.70
C ALA A 854 -17.48 -1.71 -14.21
N ARG A 855 -18.70 -1.28 -13.83
CA ARG A 855 -19.01 -0.93 -12.44
C ARG A 855 -18.98 -2.16 -11.56
N HIS A 856 -18.41 -2.02 -10.36
CA HIS A 856 -18.33 -3.12 -9.40
C HIS A 856 -19.72 -3.50 -8.89
N ALA A 857 -20.16 -4.71 -9.23
CA ALA A 857 -21.43 -5.29 -8.76
C ALA A 857 -22.70 -4.48 -9.14
N LEU A 858 -22.58 -3.56 -10.10
CA LEU A 858 -23.67 -2.74 -10.62
C LEU A 858 -23.68 -2.83 -12.15
N THR A 859 -24.85 -2.64 -12.76
CA THR A 859 -24.97 -2.52 -14.20
C THR A 859 -24.32 -1.21 -14.69
N ALA A 860 -23.71 -1.28 -15.87
CA ALA A 860 -23.19 -0.12 -16.59
C ALA A 860 -24.24 0.97 -16.82
N VAL A 861 -23.80 2.24 -16.80
CA VAL A 861 -24.63 3.41 -17.16
C VAL A 861 -24.18 4.08 -18.46
N VAL A 862 -22.87 4.21 -18.71
CA VAL A 862 -22.30 4.74 -19.96
C VAL A 862 -21.68 3.66 -20.87
N PRO A 863 -21.68 3.83 -22.21
CA PRO A 863 -21.10 2.92 -23.21
C PRO A 863 -19.71 2.35 -22.92
N HIS A 864 -18.74 3.15 -22.44
CA HIS A 864 -17.37 2.64 -22.26
C HIS A 864 -17.21 1.65 -21.08
N HIS A 865 -18.26 1.30 -20.33
CA HIS A 865 -18.14 0.34 -19.21
C HIS A 865 -17.95 -1.11 -19.67
N GLY A 866 -16.79 -1.70 -19.37
CA GLY A 866 -16.49 -3.10 -19.65
C GLY A 866 -16.09 -3.32 -21.10
N THR A 867 -15.26 -2.42 -21.65
CA THR A 867 -14.92 -2.36 -23.07
C THR A 867 -13.42 -2.37 -23.32
N LEU A 868 -13.01 -2.83 -24.51
CA LEU A 868 -11.73 -2.52 -25.13
C LEU A 868 -11.95 -1.37 -26.13
N LEU A 869 -11.07 -0.37 -26.11
CA LEU A 869 -11.22 0.89 -26.82
C LEU A 869 -10.00 1.17 -27.71
N ARG A 870 -10.25 1.74 -28.90
CA ARG A 870 -9.23 2.30 -29.81
C ARG A 870 -9.44 3.79 -29.97
N VAL A 871 -8.44 4.59 -29.68
CA VAL A 871 -8.38 6.01 -30.07
C VAL A 871 -7.62 6.13 -31.39
N LYS A 872 -8.17 6.87 -32.35
CA LYS A 872 -7.50 7.15 -33.63
C LYS A 872 -6.17 7.88 -33.42
N LYS A 873 -5.23 7.68 -34.35
CA LYS A 873 -3.88 8.29 -34.31
C LYS A 873 -3.80 9.81 -34.26
N ASP A 874 -4.90 10.49 -34.58
CA ASP A 874 -5.06 11.95 -34.51
C ASP A 874 -5.86 12.42 -33.28
N GLY A 875 -6.18 11.50 -32.36
CA GLY A 875 -6.97 11.76 -31.16
C GLY A 875 -8.44 12.09 -31.43
N SER A 876 -8.90 12.05 -32.68
CA SER A 876 -10.20 12.62 -33.10
C SER A 876 -11.43 11.82 -32.66
N ARG A 877 -11.28 10.51 -32.40
CA ARG A 877 -12.37 9.59 -32.11
C ARG A 877 -11.91 8.35 -31.37
N THR A 878 -12.75 7.87 -30.46
CA THR A 878 -12.66 6.56 -29.81
C THR A 878 -13.68 5.57 -30.38
N ASP A 879 -13.26 4.35 -30.68
CA ASP A 879 -14.08 3.22 -31.14
C ASP A 879 -14.11 2.11 -30.07
N ILE A 880 -15.26 1.44 -29.86
CA ILE A 880 -15.36 0.21 -29.06
C ILE A 880 -14.99 -0.99 -29.94
N LEU A 881 -14.03 -1.82 -29.48
CA LEU A 881 -13.55 -3.00 -30.20
C LEU A 881 -14.07 -4.33 -29.65
N ALA A 882 -14.45 -4.38 -28.37
CA ALA A 882 -15.01 -5.55 -27.69
C ALA A 882 -15.73 -5.13 -26.41
N THR A 883 -16.70 -5.93 -25.96
CA THR A 883 -17.53 -5.67 -24.77
C THR A 883 -17.55 -6.86 -23.80
N GLY A 884 -18.19 -6.69 -22.64
CA GLY A 884 -18.39 -7.79 -21.70
C GLY A 884 -17.20 -8.08 -20.80
N PHE A 885 -16.34 -7.10 -20.55
CA PHE A 885 -15.33 -7.18 -19.48
C PHE A 885 -15.91 -6.67 -18.14
N ARG A 886 -15.40 -7.17 -17.01
CA ARG A 886 -15.81 -6.75 -15.66
C ARG A 886 -14.83 -5.76 -15.04
N ALA A 887 -13.57 -6.12 -15.01
CA ALA A 887 -12.48 -5.53 -14.25
C ALA A 887 -11.18 -5.71 -15.04
N ALA A 888 -11.14 -5.15 -16.26
CA ALA A 888 -9.97 -5.27 -17.11
C ALA A 888 -8.75 -4.62 -16.42
N ASN A 889 -7.57 -5.26 -16.51
CA ASN A 889 -6.33 -4.77 -15.87
C ASN A 889 -5.14 -4.69 -16.84
N GLY A 890 -5.14 -5.50 -17.90
CA GLY A 890 -4.09 -5.54 -18.90
C GLY A 890 -4.64 -5.52 -20.31
N VAL A 891 -3.92 -4.84 -21.20
CA VAL A 891 -4.13 -4.83 -22.65
C VAL A 891 -2.80 -5.15 -23.31
N CYS A 892 -2.76 -6.22 -24.10
CA CYS A 892 -1.66 -6.55 -25.00
C CYS A 892 -2.16 -6.42 -26.44
N LEU A 893 -1.36 -5.83 -27.33
CA LEU A 893 -1.56 -5.90 -28.78
C LEU A 893 -0.72 -7.05 -29.33
N ASN A 894 -1.34 -7.95 -30.08
CA ASN A 894 -0.66 -9.07 -30.73
C ASN A 894 -0.12 -8.66 -32.11
N PRO A 895 0.94 -9.32 -32.61
CA PRO A 895 1.49 -9.06 -33.95
C PRO A 895 0.51 -9.25 -35.12
N ASP A 896 -0.60 -9.98 -34.92
CA ASP A 896 -1.66 -10.19 -35.92
C ASP A 896 -2.78 -9.13 -35.86
N GLY A 897 -2.64 -8.10 -35.02
CA GLY A 897 -3.64 -7.05 -34.82
C GLY A 897 -4.80 -7.44 -33.88
N SER A 898 -4.82 -8.68 -33.38
CA SER A 898 -5.71 -9.06 -32.28
C SER A 898 -5.16 -8.58 -30.93
N PHE A 899 -5.91 -8.77 -29.85
CA PHE A 899 -5.55 -8.29 -28.51
C PHE A 899 -5.58 -9.40 -27.48
N ILE A 900 -4.96 -9.14 -26.33
CA ILE A 900 -5.19 -9.91 -25.11
C ILE A 900 -5.66 -8.97 -24.01
N VAL A 901 -6.79 -9.31 -23.39
CA VAL A 901 -7.38 -8.54 -22.28
C VAL A 901 -7.56 -9.44 -21.06
N THR A 902 -6.89 -9.11 -19.95
CA THR A 902 -7.14 -9.79 -18.67
C THR A 902 -8.35 -9.21 -17.98
N ASP A 903 -9.10 -10.07 -17.28
CA ASP A 903 -10.30 -9.67 -16.55
C ASP A 903 -10.46 -10.52 -15.27
N GLN A 904 -10.97 -9.91 -14.20
CA GLN A 904 -10.98 -10.52 -12.86
C GLN A 904 -12.29 -11.22 -12.51
N GLU A 905 -12.23 -12.10 -11.51
CA GLU A 905 -13.37 -12.79 -10.91
C GLU A 905 -14.44 -11.81 -10.39
N GLY A 906 -15.69 -12.25 -10.48
CA GLY A 906 -16.79 -11.75 -9.68
C GLY A 906 -18.12 -12.00 -10.36
N HIS A 907 -19.00 -11.00 -10.34
CA HIS A 907 -20.32 -11.11 -10.96
C HIS A 907 -20.15 -11.38 -12.46
N TRP A 908 -20.74 -12.45 -12.97
CA TRP A 908 -20.60 -12.98 -14.34
C TRP A 908 -19.19 -13.41 -14.79
N ASN A 909 -18.19 -13.37 -13.90
CA ASN A 909 -16.84 -13.86 -14.16
C ASN A 909 -16.51 -14.98 -13.15
N PRO A 910 -16.70 -16.27 -13.50
CA PRO A 910 -16.55 -17.37 -12.55
C PRO A 910 -15.15 -17.50 -11.96
N LYS A 911 -14.12 -17.07 -12.70
CA LYS A 911 -12.73 -16.94 -12.29
C LYS A 911 -12.04 -15.81 -13.04
N ASN A 912 -10.79 -15.50 -12.69
CA ASN A 912 -9.95 -14.61 -13.49
C ASN A 912 -9.75 -15.24 -14.88
N ARG A 913 -9.54 -14.43 -15.91
CA ARG A 913 -9.48 -14.89 -17.30
C ARG A 913 -8.47 -14.10 -18.13
N ILE A 914 -7.76 -14.81 -19.02
CA ILE A 914 -6.99 -14.22 -20.11
C ILE A 914 -7.83 -14.38 -21.38
N ASN A 915 -8.28 -13.27 -21.97
CA ASN A 915 -9.06 -13.29 -23.22
C ASN A 915 -8.15 -13.09 -24.42
N TRP A 916 -8.22 -13.96 -25.42
CA TRP A 916 -7.79 -13.60 -26.77
C TRP A 916 -8.95 -12.88 -27.44
N VAL A 917 -8.73 -11.65 -27.90
CA VAL A 917 -9.79 -10.73 -28.34
C VAL A 917 -9.58 -10.39 -29.82
N GLU A 918 -10.56 -10.67 -30.66
CA GLU A 918 -10.44 -10.44 -32.11
C GLU A 918 -10.62 -8.96 -32.49
N GLY A 919 -11.30 -8.17 -31.67
CA GLY A 919 -11.49 -6.73 -31.87
C GLY A 919 -12.59 -6.39 -32.88
N LYS A 920 -13.60 -7.25 -33.01
CA LYS A 920 -14.62 -7.19 -34.08
C LYS A 920 -15.76 -6.19 -33.85
N GLY A 921 -15.76 -5.44 -32.74
CA GLY A 921 -16.75 -4.42 -32.40
C GLY A 921 -17.60 -4.79 -31.18
N GLU A 922 -18.77 -4.14 -31.02
CA GLU A 922 -19.56 -4.27 -29.79
C GLU A 922 -20.10 -5.67 -29.51
N GLU A 923 -20.33 -6.47 -30.56
CA GLU A 923 -20.79 -7.87 -30.47
C GLU A 923 -19.64 -8.86 -30.15
N ASP A 924 -18.38 -8.41 -30.12
CA ASP A 924 -17.24 -9.23 -29.69
C ASP A 924 -17.23 -9.30 -28.15
N PHE A 925 -17.97 -10.27 -27.61
CA PHE A 925 -18.43 -10.26 -26.22
C PHE A 925 -17.76 -11.30 -25.31
N TYR A 926 -17.24 -10.83 -24.18
CA TYR A 926 -16.48 -11.61 -23.21
C TYR A 926 -17.25 -11.94 -21.93
N GLY A 927 -18.59 -11.92 -21.94
CA GLY A 927 -19.40 -12.69 -21.00
C GLY A 927 -19.89 -12.00 -19.72
N ASN A 928 -19.38 -10.83 -19.35
CA ASN A 928 -19.91 -10.06 -18.22
C ASN A 928 -21.20 -9.30 -18.58
N MET A 929 -22.35 -9.85 -18.19
CA MET A 929 -23.68 -9.25 -18.45
C MET A 929 -23.96 -7.92 -17.70
N PHE A 930 -23.03 -7.42 -16.87
CA PHE A 930 -23.15 -6.10 -16.24
C PHE A 930 -22.40 -4.99 -17.00
N GLY A 931 -21.69 -5.32 -18.10
CA GLY A 931 -21.10 -4.34 -19.00
C GLY A 931 -22.14 -3.54 -19.79
N TYR A 932 -21.69 -2.60 -20.63
CA TYR A 932 -22.56 -1.93 -21.58
C TYR A 932 -22.52 -2.65 -22.93
N HIS A 933 -23.61 -3.34 -23.26
CA HIS A 933 -23.83 -4.04 -24.53
C HIS A 933 -25.34 -4.21 -24.78
N GLY A 934 -25.71 -4.66 -25.99
CA GLY A 934 -27.08 -5.05 -26.35
C GLY A 934 -27.42 -6.53 -26.09
N ILE A 935 -26.41 -7.37 -25.87
CA ILE A 935 -26.57 -8.83 -25.71
C ILE A 935 -27.40 -9.17 -24.46
N THR A 936 -28.44 -9.98 -24.64
CA THR A 936 -29.36 -10.43 -23.58
C THR A 936 -29.29 -11.92 -23.30
N ASP A 937 -28.76 -12.73 -24.22
CA ASP A 937 -28.52 -14.15 -23.96
C ASP A 937 -27.41 -14.30 -22.91
N SER A 938 -27.76 -14.88 -21.77
CA SER A 938 -26.82 -15.19 -20.70
C SER A 938 -26.26 -16.61 -20.78
N SER A 939 -26.50 -17.37 -21.86
CA SER A 939 -25.90 -18.69 -22.10
C SER A 939 -24.38 -18.59 -22.25
N ASP A 940 -23.64 -19.68 -21.96
CA ASP A 940 -22.19 -19.71 -22.15
C ASP A 940 -21.77 -19.70 -23.62
N SER A 941 -22.67 -20.11 -24.52
CA SER A 941 -22.49 -20.01 -25.98
C SER A 941 -22.54 -18.58 -26.54
N ALA A 942 -23.08 -17.62 -25.79
CA ALA A 942 -23.06 -16.20 -26.20
C ALA A 942 -21.70 -15.52 -25.95
N MET A 943 -20.82 -16.13 -25.15
CA MET A 943 -19.54 -15.57 -24.74
C MET A 943 -18.39 -16.18 -25.56
N ASN A 944 -17.47 -15.34 -26.02
CA ASN A 944 -16.17 -15.81 -26.52
C ASN A 944 -15.35 -16.42 -25.36
N PRO A 945 -14.97 -17.71 -25.45
CA PRO A 945 -14.25 -18.40 -24.38
C PRO A 945 -12.83 -17.82 -24.22
N PRO A 946 -12.32 -17.68 -22.98
CA PRO A 946 -10.98 -17.16 -22.74
C PRO A 946 -9.91 -18.18 -23.13
N LEU A 947 -8.67 -17.72 -23.38
CA LEU A 947 -7.49 -18.60 -23.51
C LEU A 947 -7.38 -19.54 -22.32
N CYS A 948 -7.56 -19.00 -21.10
CA CYS A 948 -7.70 -19.79 -19.89
C CYS A 948 -8.52 -19.10 -18.79
N TRP A 949 -9.12 -19.93 -17.94
CA TRP A 949 -9.62 -19.55 -16.62
C TRP A 949 -8.54 -19.79 -15.56
N ILE A 950 -8.39 -18.86 -14.62
CA ILE A 950 -7.32 -18.84 -13.63
C ILE A 950 -7.92 -18.73 -12.23
N THR A 951 -7.65 -19.71 -11.37
CA THR A 951 -8.18 -19.70 -10.01
C THR A 951 -7.41 -18.71 -9.14
N ASN A 952 -8.11 -18.08 -8.20
CA ASN A 952 -7.52 -17.03 -7.36
C ASN A 952 -6.39 -17.54 -6.46
N GLN A 953 -6.30 -18.86 -6.23
CA GLN A 953 -5.19 -19.50 -5.50
C GLN A 953 -3.91 -19.56 -6.34
N PHE A 954 -4.05 -19.60 -7.68
CA PHE A 954 -2.93 -19.65 -8.62
C PHE A 954 -2.46 -18.25 -9.02
N ASP A 955 -3.38 -17.39 -9.46
CA ASP A 955 -3.18 -15.93 -9.57
C ASP A 955 -4.44 -15.19 -9.12
N ARG A 956 -4.31 -14.35 -8.10
CA ARG A 956 -5.41 -13.56 -7.54
C ARG A 956 -5.84 -12.42 -8.45
N SER A 957 -4.94 -11.86 -9.26
CA SER A 957 -5.24 -10.73 -10.14
C SER A 957 -4.18 -10.60 -11.26
N PRO A 958 -4.35 -11.33 -12.37
CA PRO A 958 -3.61 -11.10 -13.62
C PRO A 958 -3.63 -9.64 -14.06
N ALA A 959 -2.62 -9.21 -14.82
CA ALA A 959 -2.43 -7.82 -15.24
C ALA A 959 -2.09 -7.73 -16.73
N GLU A 960 -1.14 -6.88 -17.12
CA GLU A 960 -0.70 -6.78 -18.52
C GLU A 960 0.02 -8.06 -18.97
N LEU A 961 -0.22 -8.46 -20.22
CA LEU A 961 0.57 -9.46 -20.91
C LEU A 961 1.50 -8.81 -21.92
N LEU A 962 2.60 -9.49 -22.20
CA LEU A 962 3.61 -9.05 -23.15
C LEU A 962 4.31 -10.25 -23.79
N TRP A 963 4.65 -10.09 -25.07
CA TRP A 963 5.49 -11.04 -25.80
C TRP A 963 6.97 -10.83 -25.45
N VAL A 964 7.73 -11.92 -25.33
CA VAL A 964 9.19 -11.85 -25.23
C VAL A 964 9.76 -11.63 -26.64
N PRO A 965 10.38 -10.47 -26.93
CA PRO A 965 10.84 -10.16 -28.28
C PRO A 965 12.07 -10.99 -28.65
N GLU A 966 12.28 -11.21 -29.95
CA GLU A 966 13.46 -11.92 -30.48
C GLU A 966 14.80 -11.26 -30.12
N SER A 967 14.80 -9.95 -29.87
CA SER A 967 15.96 -9.19 -29.37
C SER A 967 16.25 -9.42 -27.88
N SER A 968 15.36 -10.05 -27.12
CA SER A 968 15.51 -10.20 -25.67
C SER A 968 16.74 -11.01 -25.25
N ALA A 969 17.31 -10.66 -24.11
CA ALA A 969 18.31 -11.46 -23.40
C ALA A 969 17.75 -12.81 -22.89
N TRP A 970 16.42 -12.95 -22.80
CA TRP A 970 15.71 -14.14 -22.32
C TRP A 970 15.65 -15.22 -23.41
N LYS A 971 16.81 -15.70 -23.87
CA LYS A 971 16.99 -16.53 -25.08
C LYS A 971 16.04 -17.72 -25.20
N SER A 972 15.85 -18.49 -24.13
CA SER A 972 15.01 -19.70 -24.13
C SER A 972 13.50 -19.43 -24.00
N LEU A 973 13.10 -18.16 -23.88
CA LEU A 973 11.70 -17.72 -23.79
C LEU A 973 11.28 -16.79 -24.94
N ARG A 974 12.12 -16.55 -25.95
CA ARG A 974 11.77 -15.73 -27.12
C ARG A 974 10.52 -16.27 -27.83
N GLY A 975 9.66 -15.37 -28.28
CA GLY A 975 8.35 -15.71 -28.85
C GLY A 975 7.34 -16.24 -27.83
N SER A 976 7.70 -16.42 -26.55
CA SER A 976 6.74 -16.80 -25.51
C SER A 976 5.91 -15.59 -25.06
N LEU A 977 4.71 -15.88 -24.57
CA LEU A 977 3.81 -14.90 -23.97
C LEU A 977 3.98 -14.92 -22.45
N LEU A 978 4.07 -13.74 -21.82
CA LEU A 978 4.16 -13.57 -20.37
C LEU A 978 2.91 -12.87 -19.82
N ASN A 979 2.52 -13.23 -18.59
CA ASN A 979 1.51 -12.52 -17.79
C ASN A 979 2.12 -12.00 -16.49
N LEU A 980 1.92 -10.70 -16.22
CA LEU A 980 2.24 -10.07 -14.94
C LEU A 980 1.10 -10.27 -13.93
N SER A 981 1.41 -10.39 -12.64
CA SER A 981 0.41 -10.51 -11.57
C SER A 981 0.48 -9.34 -10.59
N TYR A 982 -0.57 -8.53 -10.59
CA TYR A 982 -0.85 -7.57 -9.53
C TYR A 982 -1.18 -8.31 -8.22
N GLY A 983 -1.87 -9.44 -8.32
CA GLY A 983 -2.38 -10.17 -7.15
C GLY A 983 -1.28 -10.69 -6.23
N TYR A 984 -0.18 -11.18 -6.82
CA TYR A 984 0.89 -11.87 -6.12
C TYR A 984 2.31 -11.34 -6.36
N GLY A 985 2.52 -10.36 -7.25
CA GLY A 985 3.87 -9.89 -7.58
C GLY A 985 4.68 -10.98 -8.30
N LYS A 986 4.07 -11.66 -9.26
CA LYS A 986 4.68 -12.79 -9.98
C LYS A 986 4.60 -12.59 -11.48
N ILE A 987 5.43 -13.33 -12.22
CA ILE A 987 5.38 -13.40 -13.68
C ILE A 987 5.21 -14.86 -14.08
N TYR A 988 4.36 -15.10 -15.08
CA TYR A 988 3.99 -16.42 -15.56
C TYR A 988 4.26 -16.49 -17.06
N VAL A 989 4.75 -17.63 -17.54
CA VAL A 989 4.69 -17.97 -18.96
C VAL A 989 3.29 -18.47 -19.30
N VAL A 990 2.81 -18.19 -20.50
CA VAL A 990 1.45 -18.51 -20.97
C VAL A 990 1.52 -19.50 -22.15
N PRO A 991 1.78 -20.80 -21.90
CA PRO A 991 1.80 -21.81 -22.96
C PRO A 991 0.39 -22.01 -23.55
N HIS A 992 0.29 -21.99 -24.88
CA HIS A 992 -0.98 -22.01 -25.59
C HIS A 992 -0.87 -22.67 -26.98
N GLU A 993 -2.03 -22.94 -27.59
CA GLU A 993 -2.22 -23.41 -28.97
C GLU A 993 -3.42 -22.70 -29.61
N LYS A 994 -3.56 -22.83 -30.95
CA LYS A 994 -4.70 -22.35 -31.72
C LYS A 994 -5.37 -23.52 -32.45
N VAL A 995 -6.59 -23.88 -32.05
CA VAL A 995 -7.37 -25.04 -32.55
C VAL A 995 -8.67 -24.54 -33.17
N ASP A 996 -8.90 -24.80 -34.46
CA ASP A 996 -10.08 -24.33 -35.20
C ASP A 996 -10.36 -22.83 -34.97
N GLY A 997 -9.33 -22.00 -35.09
CA GLY A 997 -9.37 -20.55 -34.85
C GLY A 997 -9.33 -20.11 -33.38
N LEU A 998 -9.75 -20.95 -32.43
CA LEU A 998 -9.79 -20.65 -31.01
C LEU A 998 -8.41 -20.81 -30.37
N VAL A 999 -7.94 -19.79 -29.63
CA VAL A 999 -6.74 -19.90 -28.79
C VAL A 999 -7.12 -20.45 -27.42
N GLN A 1000 -6.39 -21.46 -26.96
CA GLN A 1000 -6.55 -22.06 -25.63
C GLN A 1000 -5.17 -22.38 -25.02
N GLY A 1001 -5.08 -22.41 -23.70
CA GLY A 1001 -3.80 -22.61 -23.03
C GLY A 1001 -3.90 -22.50 -21.53
N GLY A 1002 -2.81 -22.11 -20.90
CA GLY A 1002 -2.73 -21.91 -19.45
C GLY A 1002 -1.60 -20.98 -19.03
N MET A 1003 -1.31 -20.99 -17.74
CA MET A 1003 -0.22 -20.24 -17.13
C MET A 1003 0.67 -21.18 -16.30
N CYS A 1004 1.98 -20.92 -16.29
CA CYS A 1004 2.92 -21.52 -15.36
C CYS A 1004 3.78 -20.42 -14.74
N GLN A 1005 3.96 -20.42 -13.43
CA GLN A 1005 4.82 -19.43 -12.76
C GLN A 1005 6.27 -19.59 -13.23
N LEU A 1006 6.96 -18.48 -13.49
CA LEU A 1006 8.41 -18.49 -13.66
C LEU A 1006 9.13 -18.72 -12.32
N PRO A 1007 10.27 -19.44 -12.32
CA PRO A 1007 11.03 -19.80 -11.12
C PRO A 1007 11.84 -18.62 -10.55
N PHE A 1008 11.17 -17.71 -9.85
CA PHE A 1008 11.78 -16.68 -9.01
C PHE A 1008 10.80 -16.26 -7.88
N ASP A 1009 11.31 -15.56 -6.87
CA ASP A 1009 10.53 -15.13 -5.70
C ASP A 1009 9.56 -13.98 -6.00
N GLN A 1010 8.50 -13.88 -5.23
CA GLN A 1010 7.51 -12.81 -5.39
C GLN A 1010 8.15 -11.41 -5.28
N LEU A 1011 7.86 -10.56 -6.26
CA LEU A 1011 8.19 -9.13 -6.26
C LEU A 1011 7.48 -8.43 -5.08
N PRO A 1012 8.11 -7.41 -4.46
CA PRO A 1012 7.54 -6.76 -3.27
C PRO A 1012 6.22 -5.98 -3.47
N THR A 1013 5.80 -5.74 -4.72
CA THR A 1013 4.56 -5.04 -5.11
C THR A 1013 3.75 -5.87 -6.10
N GLY A 1014 2.47 -5.52 -6.27
CA GLY A 1014 1.66 -6.04 -7.36
C GLY A 1014 2.08 -5.44 -8.70
N VAL A 1015 2.83 -6.19 -9.52
CA VAL A 1015 3.30 -5.73 -10.82
C VAL A 1015 2.19 -5.73 -11.86
N MET A 1016 2.06 -4.63 -12.60
CA MET A 1016 0.93 -4.40 -13.51
C MET A 1016 1.30 -3.98 -14.92
N ARG A 1017 2.48 -3.40 -15.14
CA ARG A 1017 3.01 -3.05 -16.46
C ARG A 1017 4.44 -3.52 -16.62
N GLY A 1018 4.80 -3.91 -17.84
CA GLY A 1018 6.16 -4.36 -18.15
C GLY A 1018 6.56 -4.11 -19.60
N ARG A 1019 7.84 -3.82 -19.81
CA ARG A 1019 8.41 -3.53 -21.14
C ARG A 1019 9.79 -4.18 -21.19
N PHE A 1020 10.13 -4.80 -22.32
CA PHE A 1020 11.50 -5.20 -22.59
C PHE A 1020 12.30 -3.97 -23.00
N HIS A 1021 13.45 -3.76 -22.37
CA HIS A 1021 14.28 -2.58 -22.61
C HIS A 1021 15.08 -2.76 -23.91
N PRO A 1022 15.15 -1.73 -24.79
CA PRO A 1022 15.65 -1.88 -26.15
C PRO A 1022 17.16 -2.10 -26.27
N GLY A 1023 17.95 -1.80 -25.22
CA GLY A 1023 19.41 -1.96 -25.22
C GLY A 1023 19.88 -3.31 -24.65
N ASP A 1024 19.60 -3.56 -23.36
CA ASP A 1024 20.03 -4.77 -22.64
C ASP A 1024 19.13 -6.00 -22.91
N GLY A 1025 17.96 -5.82 -23.52
CA GLY A 1025 17.00 -6.89 -23.81
C GLY A 1025 16.34 -7.53 -22.59
N GLN A 1026 16.46 -6.93 -21.40
CA GLN A 1026 15.89 -7.44 -20.14
C GLN A 1026 14.46 -6.92 -19.91
N LEU A 1027 13.70 -7.60 -19.05
CA LEU A 1027 12.34 -7.19 -18.70
C LEU A 1027 12.39 -6.17 -17.56
N TYR A 1028 11.75 -5.02 -17.74
CA TYR A 1028 11.48 -4.07 -16.67
C TYR A 1028 9.99 -4.14 -16.30
N ALA A 1029 9.66 -3.93 -15.04
CA ALA A 1029 8.28 -3.98 -14.55
C ALA A 1029 8.03 -2.92 -13.47
N CYS A 1030 6.81 -2.37 -13.45
CA CYS A 1030 6.35 -1.50 -12.37
C CYS A 1030 5.04 -2.02 -11.75
N GLY A 1031 4.80 -1.64 -10.50
CA GLY A 1031 3.70 -2.14 -9.70
C GLY A 1031 3.36 -1.25 -8.53
N MET A 1032 2.16 -1.46 -7.99
CA MET A 1032 1.66 -0.72 -6.82
C MET A 1032 0.74 -1.59 -5.96
N PHE A 1033 0.31 -1.04 -4.82
CA PHE A 1033 -0.78 -1.59 -4.02
C PHE A 1033 -1.88 -0.54 -3.79
N ALA A 1034 -3.12 -0.93 -4.07
CA ALA A 1034 -4.28 -0.06 -4.13
C ALA A 1034 -5.59 -0.79 -3.75
N TRP A 1035 -5.77 -2.01 -4.25
CA TRP A 1035 -6.87 -2.93 -3.95
C TRP A 1035 -6.36 -4.35 -3.68
N ALA A 1036 -7.26 -5.34 -3.62
CA ALA A 1036 -6.97 -6.71 -3.18
C ALA A 1036 -5.75 -7.38 -3.86
N GLY A 1037 -4.69 -7.60 -3.06
CA GLY A 1037 -3.45 -8.31 -3.42
C GLY A 1037 -2.71 -8.78 -2.16
N SER A 1038 -1.71 -9.65 -2.30
CA SER A 1038 -0.84 -10.05 -1.18
C SER A 1038 0.33 -9.10 -0.96
N GLN A 1039 0.86 -8.51 -2.03
CA GLN A 1039 2.00 -7.61 -2.00
C GLN A 1039 1.53 -6.20 -1.66
N ARG A 1040 1.97 -5.66 -0.52
CA ARG A 1040 1.42 -4.45 0.09
C ARG A 1040 2.36 -3.24 0.08
N GLN A 1041 3.55 -3.35 -0.52
CA GLN A 1041 4.36 -2.14 -0.74
C GLN A 1041 3.57 -1.18 -1.65
N PRO A 1042 3.57 0.14 -1.40
CA PRO A 1042 2.71 1.04 -2.15
C PRO A 1042 3.04 1.15 -3.64
N GLY A 1043 4.31 1.03 -4.01
CA GLY A 1043 4.81 1.23 -5.37
C GLY A 1043 6.23 0.70 -5.56
N GLY A 1044 6.63 0.43 -6.80
CA GLY A 1044 7.94 -0.14 -7.10
C GLY A 1044 8.28 -0.23 -8.60
N PHE A 1045 9.57 -0.26 -8.89
CA PHE A 1045 10.12 -0.40 -10.24
C PHE A 1045 11.32 -1.36 -10.19
N TYR A 1046 11.40 -2.26 -11.17
CA TYR A 1046 12.29 -3.43 -11.13
C TYR A 1046 12.83 -3.75 -12.52
N ARG A 1047 14.04 -4.34 -12.56
CA ARG A 1047 14.55 -5.06 -13.72
C ARG A 1047 14.67 -6.55 -13.37
N VAL A 1048 14.04 -7.40 -14.18
CA VAL A 1048 14.13 -8.86 -14.09
C VAL A 1048 15.10 -9.34 -15.17
N ARG A 1049 16.30 -9.74 -14.74
CA ARG A 1049 17.39 -10.17 -15.63
C ARG A 1049 17.40 -11.68 -15.77
N ALA A 1050 17.48 -12.19 -17.00
CA ALA A 1050 17.85 -13.58 -17.23
C ALA A 1050 19.35 -13.79 -16.94
N THR A 1051 19.68 -14.79 -16.13
CA THR A 1051 21.07 -15.11 -15.71
C THR A 1051 21.76 -16.10 -16.65
N GLY A 1052 21.02 -16.71 -17.59
CA GLY A 1052 21.50 -17.76 -18.48
C GLY A 1052 21.44 -19.18 -17.91
N LYS A 1053 21.02 -19.36 -16.65
CA LYS A 1053 20.65 -20.67 -16.10
C LYS A 1053 19.29 -21.12 -16.68
N PRO A 1054 19.02 -22.43 -16.82
CA PRO A 1054 17.78 -22.93 -17.42
C PRO A 1054 16.56 -22.65 -16.54
N ALA A 1055 15.45 -22.27 -17.19
CA ALA A 1055 14.19 -21.96 -16.51
C ALA A 1055 13.26 -23.17 -16.42
N HIS A 1056 13.40 -24.15 -17.33
CA HIS A 1056 12.52 -25.32 -17.46
C HIS A 1056 11.04 -24.91 -17.47
N ALA A 1057 10.74 -23.84 -18.21
CA ALA A 1057 9.42 -23.26 -18.29
C ALA A 1057 8.63 -23.93 -19.43
N PRO A 1058 7.36 -24.31 -19.22
CA PRO A 1058 6.53 -24.81 -20.30
C PRO A 1058 6.10 -23.64 -21.19
N VAL A 1059 6.59 -23.63 -22.42
CA VAL A 1059 6.38 -22.57 -23.43
C VAL A 1059 5.31 -22.92 -24.46
N GLY A 1060 4.93 -24.19 -24.59
CA GLY A 1060 3.87 -24.66 -25.49
C GLY A 1060 3.00 -25.74 -24.86
N LEU A 1061 1.73 -25.77 -25.24
CA LEU A 1061 0.74 -26.75 -24.79
C LEU A 1061 -0.14 -27.14 -25.99
N GLN A 1062 -0.15 -28.41 -26.39
CA GLN A 1062 -0.90 -28.89 -27.56
C GLN A 1062 -1.79 -30.08 -27.20
N THR A 1063 -3.05 -30.08 -27.64
CA THR A 1063 -4.02 -31.14 -27.35
C THR A 1063 -4.31 -32.03 -28.56
N ALA A 1064 -4.40 -33.33 -28.32
CA ALA A 1064 -4.78 -34.35 -29.29
C ALA A 1064 -5.66 -35.42 -28.61
N PRO A 1065 -6.34 -36.31 -29.35
CA PRO A 1065 -7.19 -37.34 -28.75
C PRO A 1065 -6.39 -38.20 -27.77
N ARG A 1066 -6.77 -38.16 -26.48
CA ARG A 1066 -6.10 -38.86 -25.36
C ARG A 1066 -4.63 -38.47 -25.12
N GLN A 1067 -4.16 -37.36 -25.68
CA GLN A 1067 -2.76 -36.94 -25.57
C GLN A 1067 -2.62 -35.43 -25.32
N LEU A 1068 -1.64 -35.06 -24.51
CA LEU A 1068 -1.25 -33.68 -24.25
C LEU A 1068 0.26 -33.53 -24.40
N ARG A 1069 0.70 -32.61 -25.27
CA ARG A 1069 2.12 -32.32 -25.49
C ARG A 1069 2.48 -31.01 -24.81
N ILE A 1070 3.57 -31.01 -24.05
CA ILE A 1070 4.09 -29.86 -23.33
C ILE A 1070 5.51 -29.60 -23.85
N SER A 1071 5.74 -28.42 -24.42
CA SER A 1071 7.06 -27.98 -24.88
C SER A 1071 7.73 -27.13 -23.81
N PHE A 1072 9.01 -27.37 -23.54
CA PHE A 1072 9.80 -26.70 -22.50
C PHE A 1072 10.88 -25.80 -23.11
N SER A 1073 11.27 -24.76 -22.37
CA SER A 1073 12.34 -23.82 -22.73
C SER A 1073 13.73 -24.45 -22.72
N ASP A 1074 13.92 -25.54 -21.98
CA ASP A 1074 15.22 -26.16 -21.69
C ASP A 1074 15.06 -27.71 -21.61
N PRO A 1075 16.10 -28.51 -21.96
CA PRO A 1075 15.98 -29.98 -21.97
C PRO A 1075 15.80 -30.63 -20.59
N LEU A 1076 14.93 -31.64 -20.54
CA LEU A 1076 14.57 -32.40 -19.35
C LEU A 1076 15.35 -33.72 -19.22
N ASP A 1077 15.54 -34.19 -17.97
CA ASP A 1077 16.09 -35.52 -17.68
C ASP A 1077 15.06 -36.62 -17.97
N ARG A 1078 15.37 -37.49 -18.93
CA ARG A 1078 14.48 -38.55 -19.44
C ARG A 1078 13.94 -39.46 -18.35
N ASP A 1079 14.82 -39.96 -17.46
CA ASP A 1079 14.44 -40.90 -16.40
C ASP A 1079 13.43 -40.31 -15.39
N SER A 1080 13.46 -38.98 -15.22
CA SER A 1080 12.49 -38.26 -14.41
C SER A 1080 11.21 -37.90 -15.21
N ALA A 1081 11.34 -37.51 -16.47
CA ALA A 1081 10.24 -37.02 -17.28
C ALA A 1081 9.31 -38.15 -17.75
N GLU A 1082 9.84 -39.31 -18.14
CA GLU A 1082 9.05 -40.44 -18.64
C GLU A 1082 8.34 -41.23 -17.52
N ARG A 1083 8.63 -40.91 -16.26
CA ARG A 1083 7.98 -41.51 -15.09
C ARG A 1083 6.60 -40.89 -14.86
N ALA A 1084 5.54 -41.54 -15.33
CA ALA A 1084 4.15 -41.07 -15.19
C ALA A 1084 3.75 -40.61 -13.77
N ALA A 1085 4.26 -41.27 -12.71
CA ALA A 1085 4.00 -40.89 -11.32
C ALA A 1085 4.57 -39.51 -10.89
N ASN A 1086 5.40 -38.87 -11.72
CA ASN A 1086 5.89 -37.50 -11.50
C ASN A 1086 4.94 -36.43 -12.06
N TRP A 1087 3.81 -36.83 -12.67
CA TRP A 1087 2.81 -35.96 -13.28
C TRP A 1087 1.44 -36.21 -12.66
N GLU A 1088 0.86 -35.17 -12.04
CA GLU A 1088 -0.49 -35.21 -11.50
C GLU A 1088 -1.41 -34.28 -12.29
N ILE A 1089 -2.59 -34.75 -12.67
CA ILE A 1089 -3.59 -33.94 -13.36
C ILE A 1089 -4.89 -33.92 -12.57
N GLU A 1090 -5.41 -32.72 -12.32
CA GLU A 1090 -6.73 -32.48 -11.74
C GLU A 1090 -7.52 -31.51 -12.61
N ALA A 1091 -8.73 -31.89 -13.01
CA ALA A 1091 -9.63 -31.11 -13.85
C ALA A 1091 -10.91 -30.74 -13.11
N TRP A 1092 -11.54 -29.63 -13.46
CA TRP A 1092 -12.80 -29.18 -12.88
C TRP A 1092 -13.59 -28.27 -13.82
N ASP A 1093 -14.87 -28.18 -13.54
CA ASP A 1093 -15.82 -27.33 -14.25
C ASP A 1093 -16.10 -26.07 -13.40
N LEU A 1094 -16.56 -25.01 -14.06
CA LEU A 1094 -16.95 -23.73 -13.44
C LEU A 1094 -18.39 -23.39 -13.85
N LYS A 1095 -19.02 -22.43 -13.17
CA LYS A 1095 -20.35 -21.93 -13.54
C LYS A 1095 -20.37 -20.42 -13.62
N ARG A 1096 -20.60 -19.88 -14.82
CA ARG A 1096 -20.85 -18.44 -15.01
C ARG A 1096 -22.26 -18.10 -14.54
N THR A 1097 -22.39 -17.17 -13.60
CA THR A 1097 -23.69 -16.75 -13.03
C THR A 1097 -23.65 -15.27 -12.64
N ARG A 1098 -24.80 -14.68 -12.33
CA ARG A 1098 -24.90 -13.34 -11.75
C ARG A 1098 -24.16 -13.18 -10.41
N ASN A 1099 -23.94 -14.27 -9.67
CA ASN A 1099 -23.27 -14.24 -8.36
C ASN A 1099 -21.76 -14.02 -8.50
N TYR A 1100 -21.11 -13.61 -7.42
CA TYR A 1100 -19.66 -13.41 -7.39
C TYR A 1100 -18.91 -14.74 -7.50
N GLY A 1101 -18.20 -14.96 -8.61
CA GLY A 1101 -17.25 -16.05 -8.79
C GLY A 1101 -17.88 -17.45 -8.87
N SER A 1102 -17.03 -18.47 -8.85
CA SER A 1102 -17.43 -19.88 -8.88
C SER A 1102 -16.53 -20.72 -7.99
N ARG A 1103 -17.14 -21.70 -7.30
CA ARG A 1103 -16.41 -22.88 -6.80
C ARG A 1103 -16.07 -23.82 -7.95
N HIS A 1104 -15.21 -24.81 -7.68
CA HIS A 1104 -14.99 -25.92 -8.60
C HIS A 1104 -16.21 -26.86 -8.55
N TYR A 1105 -16.60 -27.38 -9.71
CA TYR A 1105 -17.61 -28.42 -9.89
C TYR A 1105 -16.96 -29.62 -10.57
N ASN A 1106 -17.49 -30.83 -10.34
CA ASN A 1106 -17.02 -32.06 -10.99
C ASN A 1106 -15.49 -32.25 -10.95
N GLN A 1107 -14.86 -31.82 -9.84
CA GLN A 1107 -13.43 -31.87 -9.63
C GLN A 1107 -12.97 -33.33 -9.58
N ARG A 1108 -12.05 -33.68 -10.47
CA ARG A 1108 -11.68 -35.06 -10.81
C ARG A 1108 -10.20 -35.14 -11.12
N ARG A 1109 -9.56 -36.25 -10.77
CA ARG A 1109 -8.19 -36.55 -11.19
C ARG A 1109 -8.21 -37.31 -12.51
N TRP A 1110 -7.24 -37.04 -13.37
CA TRP A 1110 -7.00 -37.82 -14.58
C TRP A 1110 -5.70 -38.60 -14.45
N GLN A 1111 -5.72 -39.86 -14.88
CA GLN A 1111 -4.55 -40.71 -14.86
C GLN A 1111 -3.64 -40.40 -16.05
N VAL A 1112 -2.36 -40.16 -15.79
CA VAL A 1112 -1.32 -40.21 -16.81
C VAL A 1112 -0.92 -41.68 -16.98
N ALA A 1113 -1.22 -42.26 -18.14
CA ALA A 1113 -0.95 -43.67 -18.43
C ALA A 1113 0.52 -43.93 -18.82
N GLY A 1114 1.13 -42.96 -19.49
CA GLY A 1114 2.51 -42.98 -19.93
C GLY A 1114 2.98 -41.57 -20.30
N VAL A 1115 4.31 -41.37 -20.31
CA VAL A 1115 4.93 -40.12 -20.79
C VAL A 1115 6.12 -40.48 -21.68
N THR A 1116 6.23 -39.85 -22.84
CA THR A 1116 7.36 -40.00 -23.75
C THR A 1116 8.04 -38.65 -23.96
N LEU A 1117 9.36 -38.60 -23.83
CA LEU A 1117 10.15 -37.39 -24.06
C LEU A 1117 10.77 -37.42 -25.45
N SER A 1118 10.73 -36.31 -26.19
CA SER A 1118 11.40 -36.16 -27.49
C SER A 1118 12.91 -36.39 -27.42
N ASN A 1119 13.55 -36.63 -28.57
CA ASN A 1119 14.99 -36.93 -28.65
C ASN A 1119 15.87 -35.77 -28.14
N ASP A 1120 15.42 -34.53 -28.32
CA ASP A 1120 16.07 -33.30 -27.85
C ASP A 1120 15.78 -32.96 -26.37
N GLY A 1121 14.89 -33.72 -25.71
CA GLY A 1121 14.50 -33.49 -24.32
C GLY A 1121 13.52 -32.32 -24.11
N LEU A 1122 13.01 -31.68 -25.17
CA LEU A 1122 12.23 -30.44 -25.08
C LEU A 1122 10.70 -30.64 -25.07
N VAL A 1123 10.18 -31.80 -25.49
CA VAL A 1123 8.73 -32.04 -25.59
C VAL A 1123 8.35 -33.31 -24.85
N ALA A 1124 7.58 -33.15 -23.77
CA ALA A 1124 6.94 -34.27 -23.07
C ALA A 1124 5.54 -34.51 -23.66
N THR A 1125 5.26 -35.74 -24.05
CA THR A 1125 3.92 -36.17 -24.52
C THR A 1125 3.30 -37.08 -23.46
N LEU A 1126 2.21 -36.62 -22.85
CA LEU A 1126 1.48 -37.32 -21.80
C LEU A 1126 0.29 -38.07 -22.43
N GLU A 1127 0.16 -39.37 -22.14
CA GLU A 1127 -1.02 -40.15 -22.48
C GLU A 1127 -2.06 -40.04 -21.36
N ILE A 1128 -3.24 -39.52 -21.66
CA ILE A 1128 -4.30 -39.20 -20.70
C ILE A 1128 -5.60 -39.81 -21.23
N PRO A 1129 -5.99 -41.02 -20.78
CA PRO A 1129 -7.13 -41.75 -21.34
C PRO A 1129 -8.47 -40.99 -21.30
N ASP A 1130 -8.68 -40.19 -20.25
CA ASP A 1130 -9.94 -39.49 -19.96
C ASP A 1130 -9.93 -38.01 -20.38
N LEU A 1131 -8.98 -37.61 -21.24
CA LEU A 1131 -8.82 -36.24 -21.72
C LEU A 1131 -10.04 -35.80 -22.54
N ILE A 1132 -10.77 -34.82 -22.01
CA ILE A 1132 -11.93 -34.18 -22.63
C ILE A 1132 -11.85 -32.65 -22.41
N PRO A 1133 -12.64 -31.83 -23.13
CA PRO A 1133 -12.75 -30.40 -22.83
C PRO A 1133 -13.12 -30.13 -21.36
N THR A 1134 -12.50 -29.12 -20.78
CA THR A 1134 -12.66 -28.70 -19.37
C THR A 1134 -12.36 -27.21 -19.21
N TRP A 1135 -13.15 -26.52 -18.38
CA TRP A 1135 -12.93 -25.09 -18.12
C TRP A 1135 -11.70 -24.85 -17.25
N GLY A 1136 -11.34 -25.77 -16.37
CA GLY A 1136 -10.12 -25.71 -15.58
C GLY A 1136 -9.41 -27.05 -15.51
N MET A 1137 -8.08 -26.99 -15.51
CA MET A 1137 -7.17 -28.09 -15.24
C MET A 1137 -5.89 -27.56 -14.58
N SER A 1138 -5.31 -28.37 -13.70
CA SER A 1138 -3.98 -28.20 -13.13
C SER A 1138 -3.14 -29.42 -13.49
N ILE A 1139 -1.95 -29.19 -14.04
CA ILE A 1139 -0.92 -30.20 -14.29
C ILE A 1139 0.26 -29.89 -13.37
N ARG A 1140 0.45 -30.69 -12.33
CA ARG A 1140 1.62 -30.58 -11.43
C ARG A 1140 2.69 -31.57 -11.85
N LEU A 1141 3.92 -31.11 -11.94
CA LEU A 1141 5.07 -31.92 -12.36
C LEU A 1141 6.23 -31.81 -11.37
N LYS A 1142 6.87 -32.95 -11.11
CA LYS A 1142 8.03 -33.11 -10.21
C LYS A 1142 9.13 -33.90 -10.93
N ILE A 1143 9.87 -33.22 -11.79
CA ILE A 1143 10.89 -33.82 -12.67
C ILE A 1143 12.26 -33.18 -12.40
N ARG A 1144 13.25 -33.48 -13.25
CA ARG A 1144 14.58 -32.86 -13.23
C ARG A 1144 14.93 -32.29 -14.61
N GLY A 1145 15.76 -31.27 -14.63
CA GLY A 1145 16.52 -30.88 -15.82
C GLY A 1145 17.76 -31.74 -16.00
N VAL A 1146 18.41 -31.66 -17.18
CA VAL A 1146 19.61 -32.47 -17.50
C VAL A 1146 20.79 -32.22 -16.54
N GLY A 1147 20.90 -31.04 -15.93
CA GLY A 1147 21.92 -30.75 -14.90
C GLY A 1147 21.62 -31.35 -13.51
N GLY A 1148 20.47 -32.02 -13.34
CA GLY A 1148 20.02 -32.61 -12.08
C GLY A 1148 19.16 -31.69 -11.21
N GLU A 1149 19.01 -30.41 -11.59
CA GLU A 1149 18.14 -29.44 -10.93
C GLU A 1149 16.68 -29.92 -10.84
N GLN A 1150 16.04 -29.71 -9.69
CA GLN A 1150 14.66 -30.11 -9.49
C GLN A 1150 13.70 -29.12 -10.17
N VAL A 1151 12.83 -29.64 -11.04
CA VAL A 1151 11.80 -28.88 -11.73
C VAL A 1151 10.44 -29.20 -11.09
N LEU A 1152 10.01 -28.31 -10.20
CA LEU A 1152 8.66 -28.30 -9.64
C LEU A 1152 7.84 -27.22 -10.34
N ARG A 1153 6.77 -27.58 -11.04
CA ARG A 1153 5.88 -26.62 -11.72
C ARG A 1153 4.42 -27.02 -11.60
N GLU A 1154 3.55 -26.04 -11.77
CA GLU A 1154 2.12 -26.23 -11.96
C GLU A 1154 1.69 -25.42 -13.19
N ILE A 1155 1.07 -26.09 -14.16
CA ILE A 1155 0.43 -25.47 -15.32
C ILE A 1155 -1.06 -25.41 -15.03
N HIS A 1156 -1.62 -24.22 -14.93
CA HIS A 1156 -3.05 -23.98 -14.69
C HIS A 1156 -3.71 -23.54 -15.99
N ASN A 1157 -4.56 -24.37 -16.59
CA ASN A 1157 -4.99 -24.22 -17.98
C ASN A 1157 -6.47 -24.53 -18.22
N SER A 1158 -6.94 -24.25 -19.43
CA SER A 1158 -8.25 -24.64 -19.96
C SER A 1158 -8.09 -25.44 -21.25
N ILE A 1159 -9.07 -26.27 -21.60
CA ILE A 1159 -9.16 -26.98 -22.89
C ILE A 1159 -10.61 -26.88 -23.37
N HIS A 1160 -10.87 -26.13 -24.43
CA HIS A 1160 -12.22 -25.94 -24.97
C HIS A 1160 -12.48 -26.84 -26.18
N LYS A 1161 -11.44 -27.10 -26.98
CA LYS A 1161 -11.44 -28.02 -28.12
C LYS A 1161 -10.27 -29.00 -27.99
N ILE A 1162 -10.37 -30.13 -28.68
CA ILE A 1162 -9.27 -31.07 -28.89
C ILE A 1162 -9.25 -31.32 -30.40
N VAL A 1163 -8.05 -31.35 -31.00
CA VAL A 1163 -7.88 -31.68 -32.43
C VAL A 1163 -8.52 -33.04 -32.72
N LYS A 1164 -9.29 -33.14 -33.81
CA LYS A 1164 -9.99 -34.38 -34.20
C LYS A 1164 -9.08 -35.37 -34.92
#